data_AF-A0A5R8WRW5-F1
#
_entry.id   AF-A0A5R8WRW5-F1
#
_cell.length_a   1.000
_cell.length_b   1.000
_cell.length_c   1.000
_cell.angle_alpha   90.00
_cell.angle_beta   90.00
_cell.angle_gamma   90.00
#
_symmetry.space_group_name_H-M   'P 1'
#
loop_
_entity.id
_entity.type
_entity.pdbx_description
1 polymer ?
#
loop_
_entity_poly.entity_id
_entity_poly.type
_entity_poly.pdbx_seq_one_letter_code
_entity_poly.pdbx_strand_id
1 'polypeptide(L)'
;MESNSQLPQSAADWAALYNGLEVQARVPHATDAGISAVNATFRAMYLNLQDVRSQLDAAGVTPPVVTLYADVLTVPDHFTWVLNGAALVVQARRVEVGAQAAVVLDFRQTSTASFVFFAAEGSGTWTVQAVVAGQPQPSTFALTAPLASAGVHIGLDPQAGKPAQQPLTYAQGLPAELPEALPLALTNAFLFGSLLYDQNPPLALGIMTWVKNWAAEADELSGLFWRSTSLATLLTSQLNAQANGATFVPYLTASVYGQLAEAFVDEARQYESDYMALNTQSVLTAENIEQAKALRDNAQYQSAYVQGLKQQAGTNYQNAQAAVDKALQNFRAQQLKAQSIGINFENIGLPEYERKAIAEAIFELAGAVVVFAGAIALMAVGQEEAAPAAAGAAVATADSVAAAATTASTIAKLAKELSEVMKTLKKLVEGLQKVYELSMAIVKAASDIQGAQGSVKQLQDMDLDAEGADLSAADAWQIFSLHVHGVMAEPIAKGIGYAQDYQDALDVLVIYGQSLSSAQLAAVQAGQEYARVLLQEQLAAQQQARLDAYVNSLTAGQSITAAVMQQFYQRYLDAKESLLAALQNYRASYFYWAMAASQVRPQVIDPVNNLETGLQSLTAMKLDQAAALEHFNPAPETMSNKQVDITDPDFLAALRQQKPATWAMPADEADFLGLNRVRITAVRAWLEGARPQGQQKISLSIRTSGSYRDQLDGSGYQFTSAPLKRPFEYHVEAPASHQPNPDWQFADGTLGFIELDGNVDREVQYAYFQPTPFTEWTIQVNPAPANAGLDLSQVSKVTLQFEGSAIGTVVLRRAQQAAPAALAAEASA
;
A
#
# COMPACT_ATOMS: atom_id res chain seq x y z
N MET A 1 -8.99 -15.53 14.53
CA MET A 1 -10.38 -16.04 14.55
C MET A 1 -11.09 -15.46 13.35
N GLU A 2 -11.64 -16.33 12.51
CA GLU A 2 -12.33 -16.00 11.26
C GLU A 2 -13.58 -15.16 11.55
N SER A 3 -13.52 -13.86 11.28
CA SER A 3 -14.71 -13.04 11.13
C SER A 3 -15.27 -13.32 9.75
N ASN A 4 -16.40 -14.03 9.68
CA ASN A 4 -17.14 -14.34 8.45
C ASN A 4 -17.40 -13.07 7.64
N SER A 5 -16.56 -12.83 6.63
CA SER A 5 -16.73 -11.85 5.55
C SER A 5 -17.76 -12.36 4.52
N GLN A 6 -18.94 -12.78 4.97
CA GLN A 6 -20.01 -13.16 4.05
C GLN A 6 -20.73 -11.90 3.58
N LEU A 7 -20.66 -11.66 2.26
CA LEU A 7 -21.49 -10.66 1.60
C LEU A 7 -22.98 -10.94 1.89
N PRO A 8 -23.80 -9.89 2.10
CA PRO A 8 -25.24 -10.04 2.27
C PRO A 8 -25.86 -10.92 1.18
N GLN A 9 -26.73 -11.85 1.57
CA GLN A 9 -27.27 -12.89 0.67
C GLN A 9 -28.68 -12.56 0.17
N SER A 10 -29.34 -11.54 0.73
CA SER A 10 -30.71 -11.15 0.39
C SER A 10 -30.94 -9.64 0.50
N ALA A 11 -32.03 -9.16 -0.13
CA ALA A 11 -32.47 -7.77 -0.03
C ALA A 11 -32.70 -7.31 1.43
N ALA A 12 -33.20 -8.20 2.30
CA ALA A 12 -33.39 -7.89 3.71
C ALA A 12 -32.05 -7.71 4.45
N ASP A 13 -31.03 -8.50 4.09
CA ASP A 13 -29.69 -8.38 4.66
C ASP A 13 -29.04 -7.06 4.25
N TRP A 14 -29.20 -6.63 3.00
CA TRP A 14 -28.73 -5.32 2.52
C TRP A 14 -29.39 -4.15 3.25
N ALA A 15 -30.72 -4.19 3.38
CA ALA A 15 -31.46 -3.16 4.10
C ALA A 15 -31.02 -3.09 5.57
N ALA A 16 -30.85 -4.24 6.23
CA ALA A 16 -30.40 -4.31 7.62
C ALA A 16 -28.96 -3.78 7.79
N LEU A 17 -28.04 -4.14 6.89
CA LEU A 17 -26.67 -3.65 6.89
C LEU A 17 -26.62 -2.13 6.82
N TYR A 18 -27.27 -1.54 5.80
CA TYR A 18 -27.20 -0.10 5.58
C TYR A 18 -27.94 0.71 6.65
N ASN A 19 -29.10 0.24 7.13
CA ASN A 19 -29.78 0.88 8.26
C ASN A 19 -28.94 0.81 9.54
N GLY A 20 -28.27 -0.31 9.80
CA GLY A 20 -27.37 -0.46 10.95
C GLY A 20 -26.21 0.54 10.90
N LEU A 21 -25.56 0.64 9.75
CA LEU A 21 -24.46 1.58 9.51
C LEU A 21 -24.94 3.04 9.61
N GLU A 22 -26.09 3.39 9.03
CA GLU A 22 -26.66 4.74 9.10
C GLU A 22 -26.90 5.18 10.55
N VAL A 23 -27.52 4.31 11.36
CA VAL A 23 -27.81 4.59 12.77
C VAL A 23 -26.52 4.69 13.60
N GLN A 24 -25.58 3.77 13.38
CA GLN A 24 -24.30 3.75 14.09
C GLN A 24 -23.47 5.01 13.80
N ALA A 25 -23.38 5.38 12.52
CA ALA A 25 -22.55 6.47 12.03
C ALA A 25 -23.22 7.85 12.11
N ARG A 26 -24.54 7.89 12.29
CA ARG A 26 -25.36 9.11 12.26
C ARG A 26 -25.15 9.93 10.99
N VAL A 27 -25.08 9.27 9.83
CA VAL A 27 -24.85 9.93 8.54
C VAL A 27 -26.00 10.90 8.25
N PRO A 28 -25.75 12.21 8.10
CA PRO A 28 -26.81 13.19 7.90
C PRO A 28 -27.42 13.08 6.51
N HIS A 29 -28.75 13.06 6.46
CA HIS A 29 -29.50 12.96 5.21
C HIS A 29 -29.06 11.77 4.34
N ALA A 30 -28.73 10.62 4.94
CA ALA A 30 -28.33 9.42 4.22
C ALA A 30 -29.41 8.96 3.21
N THR A 31 -30.67 9.08 3.64
CA THR A 31 -31.87 8.81 2.86
C THR A 31 -32.65 10.10 2.61
N ASP A 32 -33.11 10.33 1.38
CA ASP A 32 -33.95 11.48 1.02
C ASP A 32 -34.87 11.16 -0.18
N ALA A 33 -36.04 11.80 -0.21
CA ALA A 33 -37.03 11.66 -1.27
C ALA A 33 -37.65 13.03 -1.59
N GLY A 34 -37.28 13.58 -2.75
CA GLY A 34 -37.89 14.79 -3.29
C GLY A 34 -38.95 14.43 -4.31
N ILE A 35 -40.23 14.64 -4.02
CA ILE A 35 -41.34 14.31 -4.92
C ILE A 35 -42.09 15.59 -5.31
N SER A 36 -42.18 15.84 -6.63
CA SER A 36 -42.96 16.93 -7.19
C SER A 36 -43.73 16.46 -8.43
N ALA A 37 -44.58 17.32 -8.99
CA ALA A 37 -45.26 17.04 -10.25
C ALA A 37 -44.32 17.04 -11.47
N VAL A 38 -43.12 17.63 -11.33
CA VAL A 38 -42.17 17.85 -12.45
C VAL A 38 -41.06 16.80 -12.44
N ASN A 39 -40.63 16.35 -11.27
CA ASN A 39 -39.63 15.30 -11.10
C ASN A 39 -39.82 14.59 -9.75
N ALA A 40 -39.29 13.38 -9.64
CA ALA A 40 -39.04 12.77 -8.35
C ALA A 40 -37.62 12.20 -8.28
N THR A 41 -36.96 12.41 -7.15
CA THR A 41 -35.62 11.92 -6.89
C THR A 41 -35.62 11.17 -5.58
N PHE A 42 -35.09 9.94 -5.61
CA PHE A 42 -34.92 9.09 -4.44
C PHE A 42 -33.45 8.78 -4.26
N ARG A 43 -32.93 8.99 -3.04
CA ARG A 43 -31.54 8.70 -2.67
C ARG A 43 -31.52 7.88 -1.40
N ALA A 44 -30.88 6.72 -1.42
CA ALA A 44 -30.56 5.92 -0.23
C ALA A 44 -29.49 4.89 -0.57
N MET A 45 -28.71 4.39 0.41
CA MET A 45 -27.80 3.28 0.15
C MET A 45 -28.52 2.01 -0.32
N TYR A 46 -29.72 1.76 0.20
CA TYR A 46 -30.61 0.69 -0.25
C TYR A 46 -31.96 1.27 -0.68
N LEU A 47 -32.42 0.91 -1.88
CA LEU A 47 -33.76 1.23 -2.36
C LEU A 47 -34.51 -0.05 -2.77
N ASN A 48 -35.80 -0.08 -2.49
CA ASN A 48 -36.74 -1.06 -3.01
C ASN A 48 -37.71 -0.39 -3.97
N LEU A 49 -37.82 -0.91 -5.20
CA LEU A 49 -38.60 -0.25 -6.25
C LEU A 49 -40.12 -0.24 -5.99
N GLN A 50 -40.64 -1.21 -5.20
CA GLN A 50 -42.04 -1.22 -4.77
C GLN A 50 -42.33 -0.11 -3.75
N ASP A 51 -41.38 0.17 -2.86
CA ASP A 51 -41.53 1.25 -1.87
C ASP A 51 -41.49 2.62 -2.55
N VAL A 52 -40.59 2.80 -3.51
CA VAL A 52 -40.53 4.00 -4.36
C VAL A 52 -41.88 4.22 -5.06
N ARG A 53 -42.44 3.17 -5.68
CA ARG A 53 -43.73 3.26 -6.35
C ARG A 53 -44.85 3.66 -5.38
N SER A 54 -44.87 3.04 -4.21
CA SER A 54 -45.87 3.30 -3.17
C SER A 54 -45.81 4.76 -2.67
N GLN A 55 -44.61 5.34 -2.58
CA GLN A 55 -44.43 6.75 -2.20
C GLN A 55 -44.94 7.72 -3.28
N LEU A 56 -44.70 7.43 -4.57
CA LEU A 56 -45.24 8.23 -5.67
C LEU A 56 -46.77 8.18 -5.71
N ASP A 57 -47.34 6.98 -5.56
CA ASP A 57 -48.79 6.79 -5.54
C ASP A 57 -49.42 7.51 -4.34
N ALA A 58 -48.77 7.48 -3.15
CA ALA A 58 -49.22 8.21 -1.96
C ALA A 58 -49.14 9.74 -2.12
N ALA A 59 -48.15 10.24 -2.85
CA ALA A 59 -48.03 11.67 -3.17
C ALA A 59 -49.04 12.14 -4.23
N GLY A 60 -49.71 11.22 -4.92
CA GLY A 60 -50.74 11.54 -5.91
C GLY A 60 -50.20 12.23 -7.18
N VAL A 61 -48.92 12.05 -7.48
CA VAL A 61 -48.25 12.66 -8.64
C VAL A 61 -47.68 11.61 -9.59
N THR A 62 -47.54 11.96 -10.87
CA THR A 62 -46.90 11.11 -11.88
C THR A 62 -45.82 11.92 -12.60
N PRO A 63 -44.65 12.11 -11.97
CA PRO A 63 -43.60 12.95 -12.52
C PRO A 63 -43.08 12.39 -13.84
N PRO A 64 -42.77 13.25 -14.82
CA PRO A 64 -42.21 12.82 -16.11
C PRO A 64 -40.78 12.27 -15.99
N VAL A 65 -40.08 12.50 -14.88
CA VAL A 65 -38.76 11.91 -14.62
C VAL A 65 -38.70 11.41 -13.18
N VAL A 66 -38.33 10.14 -13.01
CA VAL A 66 -38.01 9.53 -11.71
C VAL A 66 -36.55 9.11 -11.73
N THR A 67 -35.76 9.64 -10.79
CA THR A 67 -34.33 9.35 -10.67
C THR A 67 -34.02 8.65 -9.36
N LEU A 68 -33.32 7.53 -9.44
CA LEU A 68 -32.91 6.71 -8.29
C LEU A 68 -31.38 6.71 -8.17
N TYR A 69 -30.88 7.12 -7.02
CA TYR A 69 -29.48 6.99 -6.64
C TYR A 69 -29.35 6.02 -5.47
N ALA A 70 -28.66 4.90 -5.68
CA ALA A 70 -28.43 3.93 -4.62
C ALA A 70 -27.08 3.23 -4.71
N ASP A 71 -26.70 2.52 -3.65
CA ASP A 71 -25.70 1.47 -3.77
C ASP A 71 -26.37 0.16 -4.23
N VAL A 72 -27.46 -0.24 -3.57
CA VAL A 72 -28.23 -1.44 -3.91
C VAL A 72 -29.67 -1.06 -4.26
N LEU A 73 -30.13 -1.47 -5.44
CA LEU A 73 -31.53 -1.41 -5.84
C LEU A 73 -32.12 -2.83 -5.92
N THR A 74 -33.20 -3.07 -5.18
CA THR A 74 -33.98 -4.31 -5.31
C THR A 74 -35.24 -4.08 -6.15
N VAL A 75 -35.44 -4.93 -7.14
CA VAL A 75 -36.65 -4.99 -7.96
C VAL A 75 -37.42 -6.26 -7.60
N PRO A 76 -38.63 -6.18 -7.04
CA PRO A 76 -39.35 -7.37 -6.58
C PRO A 76 -39.78 -8.31 -7.70
N ASP A 77 -40.09 -9.56 -7.33
CA ASP A 77 -40.71 -10.53 -8.23
C ASP A 77 -42.01 -9.96 -8.82
N HIS A 78 -42.21 -10.22 -10.12
CA HIS A 78 -43.39 -9.80 -10.89
C HIS A 78 -43.65 -8.29 -10.92
N PHE A 79 -42.66 -7.46 -10.54
CA PHE A 79 -42.81 -6.01 -10.55
C PHE A 79 -42.82 -5.45 -11.98
N THR A 80 -43.81 -4.62 -12.33
CA THR A 80 -43.88 -3.97 -13.65
C THR A 80 -44.00 -2.45 -13.53
N TRP A 81 -43.04 -1.70 -14.06
CA TRP A 81 -43.10 -0.23 -14.15
C TRP A 81 -43.49 0.22 -15.55
N VAL A 82 -44.64 0.86 -15.70
CA VAL A 82 -45.09 1.40 -16.99
C VAL A 82 -44.70 2.88 -17.12
N LEU A 83 -43.97 3.21 -18.19
CA LEU A 83 -43.52 4.55 -18.53
C LEU A 83 -44.24 5.02 -19.80
N ASN A 84 -45.08 6.04 -19.66
CA ASN A 84 -45.79 6.69 -20.77
C ASN A 84 -45.47 8.18 -20.72
N GLY A 85 -44.66 8.65 -21.67
CA GLY A 85 -44.17 10.03 -21.69
C GLY A 85 -43.26 10.38 -20.50
N ALA A 86 -42.70 9.36 -19.84
CA ALA A 86 -41.90 9.50 -18.62
C ALA A 86 -40.58 8.73 -18.72
N ALA A 87 -39.59 9.14 -17.94
CA ALA A 87 -38.28 8.52 -17.85
C ALA A 87 -38.05 7.93 -16.46
N LEU A 88 -37.44 6.74 -16.40
CA LEU A 88 -36.86 6.19 -15.19
C LEU A 88 -35.34 6.15 -15.36
N VAL A 89 -34.63 6.84 -14.47
CA VAL A 89 -33.18 6.90 -14.42
C VAL A 89 -32.70 6.17 -13.17
N VAL A 90 -31.90 5.14 -13.35
CA VAL A 90 -31.36 4.31 -12.26
C VAL A 90 -29.86 4.38 -12.28
N GLN A 91 -29.29 4.84 -11.17
CA GLN A 91 -27.86 4.74 -10.88
C GLN A 91 -27.70 3.96 -9.57
N ALA A 92 -27.35 2.68 -9.69
CA ALA A 92 -27.14 1.81 -8.55
C ALA A 92 -25.93 0.91 -8.80
N ARG A 93 -24.95 0.87 -7.88
CA ARG A 93 -23.76 0.01 -8.04
C ARG A 93 -24.19 -1.45 -8.25
N ARG A 94 -25.11 -1.94 -7.41
CA ARG A 94 -25.67 -3.28 -7.43
C ARG A 94 -27.17 -3.28 -7.66
N VAL A 95 -27.67 -4.20 -8.47
CA VAL A 95 -29.11 -4.39 -8.69
C VAL A 95 -29.52 -5.85 -8.50
N GLU A 96 -30.54 -6.10 -7.69
CA GLU A 96 -31.10 -7.43 -7.43
C GLU A 96 -32.50 -7.52 -8.03
N VAL A 97 -32.61 -8.24 -9.15
CA VAL A 97 -33.83 -8.31 -9.95
C VAL A 97 -34.57 -9.62 -9.69
N GLY A 98 -35.78 -9.48 -9.17
CA GLY A 98 -36.73 -10.57 -8.96
C GLY A 98 -37.23 -11.19 -10.27
N ALA A 99 -37.75 -12.41 -10.16
CA ALA A 99 -38.28 -13.15 -11.28
C ALA A 99 -39.40 -12.37 -11.99
N GLN A 100 -39.35 -12.32 -13.32
CA GLN A 100 -40.38 -11.68 -14.16
C GLN A 100 -40.58 -10.18 -13.91
N ALA A 101 -39.59 -9.47 -13.38
CA ALA A 101 -39.64 -8.02 -13.29
C ALA A 101 -39.47 -7.35 -14.67
N ALA A 102 -40.23 -6.29 -14.92
CA ALA A 102 -40.24 -5.60 -16.20
C ALA A 102 -40.37 -4.06 -16.10
N VAL A 103 -39.79 -3.36 -17.08
CA VAL A 103 -40.13 -1.96 -17.41
C VAL A 103 -40.84 -1.95 -18.75
N VAL A 104 -41.98 -1.27 -18.85
CA VAL A 104 -42.74 -1.12 -20.10
C VAL A 104 -42.61 0.31 -20.59
N LEU A 105 -41.96 0.50 -21.74
CA LEU A 105 -41.90 1.77 -22.46
C LEU A 105 -43.09 1.85 -23.42
N ASP A 106 -44.10 2.66 -23.08
CA ASP A 106 -45.32 2.79 -23.87
C ASP A 106 -45.22 3.99 -24.83
N PHE A 107 -44.96 3.69 -26.10
CA PHE A 107 -44.84 4.66 -27.18
C PHE A 107 -46.13 4.86 -27.97
N ARG A 108 -47.26 4.28 -27.52
CA ARG A 108 -48.51 4.33 -28.30
C ARG A 108 -49.12 5.74 -28.35
N GLN A 109 -48.84 6.56 -27.34
CA GLN A 109 -49.37 7.92 -27.20
C GLN A 109 -48.29 9.00 -27.18
N THR A 110 -47.04 8.63 -26.86
CA THR A 110 -45.92 9.57 -26.70
C THR A 110 -44.64 8.97 -27.29
N SER A 111 -43.66 9.80 -27.62
CA SER A 111 -42.35 9.33 -28.12
C SER A 111 -41.21 9.47 -27.10
N THR A 112 -41.52 9.88 -25.87
CA THR A 112 -40.53 10.32 -24.88
C THR A 112 -40.33 9.37 -23.72
N ALA A 113 -40.98 8.19 -23.72
CA ALA A 113 -40.72 7.18 -22.70
C ALA A 113 -39.27 6.67 -22.79
N SER A 114 -38.54 6.64 -21.68
CA SER A 114 -37.15 6.17 -21.68
C SER A 114 -36.74 5.50 -20.39
N PHE A 115 -35.76 4.60 -20.51
CA PHE A 115 -35.13 3.96 -19.37
C PHE A 115 -33.61 4.13 -19.46
N VAL A 116 -33.03 4.73 -18.43
CA VAL A 116 -31.58 4.93 -18.30
C VAL A 116 -31.11 4.10 -17.11
N PHE A 117 -30.14 3.23 -17.32
CA PHE A 117 -29.74 2.23 -16.34
C PHE A 117 -28.22 2.11 -16.26
N PHE A 118 -27.67 2.36 -15.07
CA PHE A 118 -26.27 2.16 -14.72
C PHE A 118 -26.17 1.17 -13.56
N ALA A 119 -25.40 0.11 -13.76
CA ALA A 119 -25.11 -0.90 -12.74
C ALA A 119 -23.77 -1.59 -12.99
N ALA A 120 -22.94 -1.67 -11.94
CA ALA A 120 -21.64 -2.33 -11.98
C ALA A 120 -21.75 -3.84 -11.73
N GLU A 121 -22.70 -4.26 -10.90
CA GLU A 121 -22.95 -5.66 -10.57
C GLU A 121 -24.44 -5.92 -10.32
N GLY A 122 -24.83 -7.19 -10.27
CA GLY A 122 -26.21 -7.53 -9.95
C GLY A 122 -26.53 -9.01 -10.08
N SER A 123 -27.80 -9.32 -9.83
CA SER A 123 -28.38 -10.65 -9.98
C SER A 123 -29.74 -10.57 -10.68
N GLY A 124 -30.09 -11.63 -11.40
CA GLY A 124 -31.32 -11.69 -12.20
C GLY A 124 -31.22 -10.89 -13.51
N THR A 125 -32.35 -10.83 -14.22
CA THR A 125 -32.45 -10.14 -15.52
C THR A 125 -33.66 -9.22 -15.52
N TRP A 126 -33.44 -7.92 -15.73
CA TRP A 126 -34.52 -6.95 -15.87
C TRP A 126 -34.97 -6.89 -17.32
N THR A 127 -36.24 -7.20 -17.57
CA THR A 127 -36.81 -7.17 -18.92
C THR A 127 -37.35 -5.78 -19.24
N VAL A 128 -36.98 -5.21 -20.37
CA VAL A 128 -37.54 -3.94 -20.84
C VAL A 128 -38.35 -4.20 -22.10
N GLN A 129 -39.64 -3.85 -22.08
CA GLN A 129 -40.58 -4.07 -23.19
C GLN A 129 -40.99 -2.73 -23.78
N ALA A 130 -40.65 -2.49 -25.03
CA ALA A 130 -41.07 -1.31 -25.77
C ALA A 130 -42.29 -1.61 -26.64
N VAL A 131 -43.40 -0.94 -26.34
CA VAL A 131 -44.68 -1.09 -27.05
C VAL A 131 -44.89 0.09 -27.98
N VAL A 132 -44.93 -0.17 -29.28
CA VAL A 132 -45.10 0.86 -30.31
C VAL A 132 -46.44 0.67 -31.02
N ALA A 133 -47.12 1.78 -31.34
CA ALA A 133 -48.37 1.72 -32.10
C ALA A 133 -48.18 0.99 -33.44
N GLY A 134 -49.07 0.04 -33.74
CA GLY A 134 -49.06 -0.71 -35.00
C GLY A 134 -48.09 -1.90 -35.06
N GLN A 135 -47.31 -2.18 -34.00
CA GLN A 135 -46.50 -3.40 -33.91
C GLN A 135 -47.25 -4.51 -33.16
N PRO A 136 -47.26 -5.76 -33.68
CA PRO A 136 -48.01 -6.87 -33.09
C PRO A 136 -47.36 -7.45 -31.83
N GLN A 137 -46.05 -7.23 -31.63
CA GLN A 137 -45.33 -7.67 -30.42
C GLN A 137 -44.40 -6.56 -29.91
N PRO A 138 -44.18 -6.47 -28.59
CA PRO A 138 -43.22 -5.53 -28.00
C PRO A 138 -41.79 -5.87 -28.42
N SER A 139 -40.97 -4.85 -28.66
CA SER A 139 -39.52 -5.04 -28.72
C SER A 139 -39.02 -5.30 -27.30
N THR A 140 -38.24 -6.36 -27.10
CA THR A 140 -37.80 -6.78 -25.75
C THR A 140 -36.28 -6.67 -25.64
N PHE A 141 -35.81 -6.08 -24.55
CA PHE A 141 -34.41 -5.96 -24.17
C PHE A 141 -34.21 -6.65 -22.82
N ALA A 142 -33.10 -7.37 -22.66
CA ALA A 142 -32.77 -8.07 -21.43
C ALA A 142 -31.52 -7.43 -20.82
N LEU A 143 -31.62 -6.95 -19.59
CA LEU A 143 -30.53 -6.29 -18.87
C LEU A 143 -30.06 -7.19 -17.74
N THR A 144 -28.79 -7.60 -17.80
CA THR A 144 -28.12 -8.38 -16.76
C THR A 144 -26.82 -7.66 -16.42
N ALA A 145 -26.60 -7.36 -15.14
CA ALA A 145 -25.35 -6.75 -14.68
C ALA A 145 -24.29 -7.85 -14.39
N PRO A 146 -22.97 -7.61 -14.59
CA PRO A 146 -22.37 -6.37 -15.08
C PRO A 146 -22.75 -6.07 -16.53
N LEU A 147 -22.98 -4.79 -16.83
CA LEU A 147 -23.30 -4.33 -18.17
C LEU A 147 -22.05 -4.34 -19.07
N ALA A 148 -22.23 -4.48 -20.38
CA ALA A 148 -21.13 -4.42 -21.36
C ALA A 148 -20.54 -3.00 -21.53
N SER A 149 -21.26 -1.98 -21.08
CA SER A 149 -20.86 -0.57 -20.99
C SER A 149 -21.20 -0.04 -19.59
N ALA A 150 -20.74 1.15 -19.20
CA ALA A 150 -21.02 1.71 -17.89
C ALA A 150 -22.53 1.82 -17.60
N GLY A 151 -23.31 2.20 -18.62
CA GLY A 151 -24.77 2.17 -18.56
C GLY A 151 -25.40 1.91 -19.91
N VAL A 152 -26.73 1.94 -19.94
CA VAL A 152 -27.55 1.81 -21.15
C VAL A 152 -28.70 2.81 -21.13
N HIS A 153 -29.04 3.33 -22.31
CA HIS A 153 -30.28 4.06 -22.55
C HIS A 153 -31.16 3.23 -23.48
N ILE A 154 -32.42 3.04 -23.11
CA ILE A 154 -33.44 2.42 -23.96
C ILE A 154 -34.55 3.43 -24.19
N GLY A 155 -34.77 3.77 -25.46
CA GLY A 155 -35.76 4.74 -25.90
C GLY A 155 -36.05 4.59 -27.40
N LEU A 156 -36.80 5.53 -27.97
CA LEU A 156 -36.93 5.61 -29.43
C LEU A 156 -35.67 6.23 -30.03
N ASP A 157 -35.08 5.54 -30.99
CA ASP A 157 -34.02 6.09 -31.84
C ASP A 157 -34.59 7.27 -32.65
N PRO A 158 -34.05 8.50 -32.50
CA PRO A 158 -34.54 9.68 -33.22
C PRO A 158 -34.40 9.57 -34.75
N GLN A 159 -33.44 8.80 -35.23
CA GLN A 159 -33.15 8.61 -36.66
C GLN A 159 -33.99 7.47 -37.25
N ALA A 160 -34.12 6.36 -36.51
CA ALA A 160 -34.81 5.16 -36.99
C ALA A 160 -36.30 5.10 -36.62
N GLY A 161 -36.75 5.90 -35.65
CA GLY A 161 -38.13 5.87 -35.13
C GLY A 161 -38.52 4.54 -34.48
N LYS A 162 -37.55 3.76 -34.02
CA LYS A 162 -37.74 2.41 -33.46
C LYS A 162 -37.10 2.31 -32.07
N PRO A 163 -37.61 1.46 -31.18
CA PRO A 163 -36.96 1.21 -29.89
C PRO A 163 -35.54 0.69 -30.10
N ALA A 164 -34.58 1.29 -29.42
CA ALA A 164 -33.18 0.90 -29.48
C ALA A 164 -32.53 0.97 -28.10
N GLN A 165 -31.54 0.11 -27.88
CA GLN A 165 -30.63 0.17 -26.75
C GLN A 165 -29.33 0.82 -27.20
N GLN A 166 -28.91 1.85 -26.49
CA GLN A 166 -27.68 2.59 -26.73
C GLN A 166 -26.75 2.42 -25.52
N PRO A 167 -25.49 2.01 -25.71
CA PRO A 167 -24.52 1.98 -24.61
C PRO A 167 -24.21 3.41 -24.15
N LEU A 168 -23.99 3.57 -22.85
CA LEU A 168 -23.61 4.84 -22.22
C LEU A 168 -22.26 4.70 -21.52
N THR A 169 -21.49 5.79 -21.54
CA THR A 169 -20.37 6.04 -20.62
C THR A 169 -20.87 6.76 -19.35
N TYR A 170 -20.04 6.82 -18.30
CA TYR A 170 -20.37 7.59 -17.09
C TYR A 170 -20.59 9.08 -17.40
N ALA A 171 -19.76 9.69 -18.27
CA ALA A 171 -19.93 11.07 -18.73
C ALA A 171 -21.33 11.33 -19.34
N GLN A 172 -21.84 10.37 -20.11
CA GLN A 172 -23.17 10.47 -20.74
C GLN A 172 -24.32 10.27 -19.74
N GLY A 173 -24.03 9.76 -18.54
CA GLY A 173 -24.97 9.65 -17.43
C GLY A 173 -25.10 10.94 -16.61
N LEU A 174 -24.24 11.93 -16.83
CA LEU A 174 -24.28 13.21 -16.14
C LEU A 174 -25.06 14.26 -16.94
N PRO A 175 -26.01 14.97 -16.31
CA PRO A 175 -26.63 16.15 -16.91
C PRO A 175 -25.64 17.32 -16.98
N ALA A 176 -25.93 18.31 -17.84
CA ALA A 176 -25.07 19.48 -18.05
C ALA A 176 -24.86 20.35 -16.79
N GLU A 177 -25.85 20.39 -15.91
CA GLU A 177 -25.73 20.93 -14.56
C GLU A 177 -25.99 19.79 -13.57
N LEU A 178 -25.06 19.56 -12.64
CA LEU A 178 -25.20 18.49 -11.66
C LEU A 178 -26.38 18.77 -10.70
N PRO A 179 -27.35 17.85 -10.59
CA PRO A 179 -28.42 17.98 -9.61
C PRO A 179 -27.85 17.81 -8.22
N GLU A 180 -28.31 18.63 -7.26
CA GLU A 180 -27.85 18.60 -5.87
C GLU A 180 -27.84 17.18 -5.27
N ALA A 181 -28.81 16.34 -5.62
CA ALA A 181 -28.92 14.99 -5.11
C ALA A 181 -27.75 14.05 -5.46
N LEU A 182 -27.09 14.24 -6.61
CA LEU A 182 -26.05 13.32 -7.09
C LEU A 182 -24.72 13.45 -6.31
N PRO A 183 -24.13 14.66 -6.15
CA PRO A 183 -22.97 14.83 -5.28
C PRO A 183 -23.21 14.32 -3.86
N LEU A 184 -24.41 14.54 -3.30
CA LEU A 184 -24.79 14.05 -1.98
C LEU A 184 -24.89 12.50 -1.96
N ALA A 185 -25.38 11.88 -3.03
CA ALA A 185 -25.45 10.41 -3.15
C ALA A 185 -24.06 9.77 -3.26
N LEU A 186 -23.17 10.33 -4.07
CA LEU A 186 -21.80 9.82 -4.21
C LEU A 186 -20.99 10.05 -2.94
N THR A 187 -21.21 11.18 -2.26
CA THR A 187 -20.64 11.44 -0.94
C THR A 187 -21.14 10.38 0.04
N ASN A 188 -22.46 10.15 0.17
CA ASN A 188 -22.99 9.09 1.03
C ASN A 188 -22.39 7.72 0.68
N ALA A 189 -22.32 7.35 -0.60
CA ALA A 189 -21.68 6.09 -0.99
C ALA A 189 -20.22 6.02 -0.51
N PHE A 190 -19.42 7.05 -0.73
CA PHE A 190 -18.03 7.13 -0.23
C PHE A 190 -17.97 6.95 1.29
N LEU A 191 -18.85 7.63 2.02
CA LEU A 191 -18.94 7.53 3.47
C LEU A 191 -19.14 6.08 3.92
N PHE A 192 -20.16 5.42 3.39
CA PHE A 192 -20.46 4.03 3.69
C PHE A 192 -19.34 3.07 3.26
N GLY A 193 -18.69 3.33 2.13
CA GLY A 193 -17.49 2.60 1.72
C GLY A 193 -16.36 2.71 2.75
N SER A 194 -16.13 3.90 3.29
CA SER A 194 -15.15 4.11 4.36
C SER A 194 -15.53 3.39 5.66
N LEU A 195 -16.83 3.25 5.95
CA LEU A 195 -17.30 2.49 7.14
C LEU A 195 -16.98 1.01 7.04
N LEU A 196 -17.02 0.50 5.82
CA LEU A 196 -16.81 -0.91 5.52
C LEU A 196 -15.33 -1.24 5.30
N TYR A 197 -14.42 -0.25 5.33
CA TYR A 197 -13.01 -0.42 4.96
C TYR A 197 -12.33 -1.61 5.67
N ASP A 198 -12.45 -1.70 7.00
CA ASP A 198 -11.90 -2.81 7.79
C ASP A 198 -12.91 -3.94 8.05
N GLN A 199 -14.22 -3.67 7.96
CA GLN A 199 -15.29 -4.64 8.29
C GLN A 199 -15.60 -5.59 7.11
N ASN A 200 -15.62 -5.05 5.89
CA ASN A 200 -15.84 -5.78 4.65
C ASN A 200 -15.03 -5.11 3.51
N PRO A 201 -13.70 -5.32 3.49
CA PRO A 201 -12.81 -4.71 2.50
C PRO A 201 -13.24 -4.91 1.03
N PRO A 202 -13.73 -6.08 0.58
CA PRO A 202 -14.20 -6.23 -0.80
C PRO A 202 -15.40 -5.34 -1.16
N LEU A 203 -16.39 -5.22 -0.25
CA LEU A 203 -17.54 -4.36 -0.47
C LEU A 203 -17.15 -2.88 -0.46
N ALA A 204 -16.30 -2.48 0.48
CA ALA A 204 -15.76 -1.13 0.55
C ALA A 204 -15.03 -0.76 -0.76
N LEU A 205 -14.22 -1.66 -1.30
CA LEU A 205 -13.53 -1.45 -2.58
C LEU A 205 -14.52 -1.24 -3.71
N GLY A 206 -15.55 -2.08 -3.83
CA GLY A 206 -16.59 -1.94 -4.85
C GLY A 206 -17.32 -0.60 -4.80
N ILE A 207 -17.64 -0.12 -3.59
CA ILE A 207 -18.26 1.19 -3.37
C ILE A 207 -17.31 2.33 -3.75
N MET A 208 -16.05 2.25 -3.32
CA MET A 208 -15.04 3.27 -3.64
C MET A 208 -14.77 3.36 -5.13
N THR A 209 -14.70 2.23 -5.85
CA THR A 209 -14.54 2.21 -7.31
C THR A 209 -15.76 2.78 -8.02
N TRP A 210 -16.98 2.52 -7.54
CA TRP A 210 -18.19 3.13 -8.08
C TRP A 210 -18.15 4.67 -7.96
N VAL A 211 -17.79 5.18 -6.78
CA VAL A 211 -17.66 6.61 -6.54
C VAL A 211 -16.55 7.22 -7.40
N LYS A 212 -15.38 6.57 -7.45
CA LYS A 212 -14.24 6.95 -8.30
C LYS A 212 -14.69 7.21 -9.72
N ASN A 213 -15.38 6.24 -10.33
CA ASN A 213 -15.74 6.31 -11.74
C ASN A 213 -16.73 7.45 -12.05
N TRP A 214 -17.71 7.70 -11.19
CA TRP A 214 -18.64 8.82 -11.38
C TRP A 214 -17.99 10.19 -11.10
N ALA A 215 -17.19 10.27 -10.03
CA ALA A 215 -16.55 11.51 -9.63
C ALA A 215 -15.49 11.97 -10.64
N ALA A 216 -14.91 11.05 -11.40
CA ALA A 216 -13.92 11.35 -12.43
C ALA A 216 -14.50 12.18 -13.61
N GLU A 217 -15.82 12.14 -13.80
CA GLU A 217 -16.50 12.77 -14.95
C GLU A 217 -16.96 14.21 -14.69
N ALA A 218 -16.76 14.75 -13.48
CA ALA A 218 -17.17 16.11 -13.13
C ALA A 218 -16.12 16.85 -12.29
N ASP A 219 -15.76 18.06 -12.73
CA ASP A 219 -14.77 18.91 -12.06
C ASP A 219 -15.16 19.22 -10.60
N GLU A 220 -16.44 19.44 -10.32
CA GLU A 220 -16.93 19.73 -8.97
C GLU A 220 -16.78 18.55 -8.00
N LEU A 221 -16.59 17.32 -8.53
CA LEU A 221 -16.40 16.08 -7.78
C LEU A 221 -14.94 15.61 -7.72
N SER A 222 -14.01 16.38 -8.29
CA SER A 222 -12.57 16.06 -8.29
C SER A 222 -12.04 15.66 -6.90
N GLY A 223 -12.42 16.38 -5.84
CA GLY A 223 -12.04 16.02 -4.47
C GLY A 223 -12.50 14.61 -4.04
N LEU A 224 -13.70 14.21 -4.44
CA LEU A 224 -14.27 12.90 -4.16
C LEU A 224 -13.61 11.80 -5.00
N PHE A 225 -13.28 12.09 -6.26
CA PHE A 225 -12.50 11.22 -7.14
C PHE A 225 -11.14 10.88 -6.52
N TRP A 226 -10.42 11.89 -6.03
CA TRP A 226 -9.11 11.70 -5.46
C TRP A 226 -9.13 10.87 -4.17
N ARG A 227 -10.09 11.14 -3.26
CA ARG A 227 -10.24 10.39 -2.01
C ARG A 227 -10.61 8.93 -2.25
N SER A 228 -11.58 8.69 -3.13
CA SER A 228 -11.99 7.33 -3.50
C SER A 228 -10.87 6.55 -4.21
N THR A 229 -10.10 7.20 -5.09
CA THR A 229 -8.93 6.59 -5.74
C THR A 229 -7.85 6.20 -4.72
N SER A 230 -7.50 7.10 -3.80
CA SER A 230 -6.49 6.84 -2.77
C SER A 230 -6.88 5.67 -1.87
N LEU A 231 -8.09 5.68 -1.32
CA LEU A 231 -8.58 4.61 -0.46
C LEU A 231 -8.78 3.28 -1.20
N ALA A 232 -9.30 3.31 -2.44
CA ALA A 232 -9.40 2.10 -3.26
C ALA A 232 -8.03 1.48 -3.51
N THR A 233 -7.01 2.30 -3.82
CA THR A 233 -5.66 1.79 -4.08
C THR A 233 -4.98 1.23 -2.82
N LEU A 234 -5.16 1.88 -1.67
CA LEU A 234 -4.70 1.38 -0.37
C LEU A 234 -5.37 0.05 -0.01
N LEU A 235 -6.69 -0.04 -0.21
CA LEU A 235 -7.47 -1.23 0.10
C LEU A 235 -7.12 -2.38 -0.82
N THR A 236 -6.90 -2.11 -2.12
CA THR A 236 -6.37 -3.07 -3.08
C THR A 236 -4.97 -3.53 -2.66
N SER A 237 -4.08 -2.63 -2.25
CA SER A 237 -2.74 -3.00 -1.75
C SER A 237 -2.83 -3.86 -0.49
N GLN A 238 -3.72 -3.54 0.45
CA GLN A 238 -3.94 -4.30 1.68
C GLN A 238 -4.54 -5.69 1.41
N LEU A 239 -5.55 -5.78 0.53
CA LEU A 239 -6.14 -7.05 0.12
C LEU A 239 -5.13 -7.94 -0.61
N ASN A 240 -4.21 -7.34 -1.36
CA ASN A 240 -3.19 -8.03 -2.12
C ASN A 240 -1.93 -8.35 -1.31
N ALA A 241 -1.74 -7.73 -0.13
CA ALA A 241 -0.65 -8.07 0.78
C ALA A 241 -1.01 -9.36 1.54
N GLN A 242 -0.57 -10.51 1.02
CA GLN A 242 -0.61 -11.76 1.80
C GLN A 242 0.26 -11.64 3.05
N ALA A 243 0.05 -12.55 4.01
CA ALA A 243 0.62 -12.56 5.37
C ALA A 243 2.17 -12.50 5.48
N ASN A 244 2.90 -12.45 4.36
CA ASN A 244 4.36 -12.36 4.26
C ASN A 244 4.87 -11.14 3.44
N GLY A 245 3.99 -10.20 3.06
CA GLY A 245 4.38 -9.02 2.28
C GLY A 245 5.24 -8.02 3.06
N ALA A 246 6.23 -7.42 2.39
CA ALA A 246 7.06 -6.38 2.99
C ALA A 246 6.19 -5.21 3.49
N THR A 247 6.28 -4.91 4.78
CA THR A 247 5.50 -3.84 5.41
C THR A 247 6.33 -2.57 5.52
N PHE A 248 5.84 -1.45 5.00
CA PHE A 248 6.48 -0.16 5.24
C PHE A 248 6.36 0.24 6.72
N VAL A 249 7.48 0.61 7.32
CA VAL A 249 7.59 1.03 8.71
C VAL A 249 7.84 2.53 8.74
N PRO A 250 6.91 3.33 9.28
CA PRO A 250 7.08 4.77 9.39
C PRO A 250 8.29 5.15 10.27
N TYR A 251 8.85 6.35 10.05
CA TYR A 251 10.11 6.77 10.67
C TYR A 251 10.07 6.91 12.21
N LEU A 252 8.90 7.22 12.78
CA LEU A 252 8.71 7.37 14.23
C LEU A 252 8.28 6.04 14.87
N THR A 253 8.47 5.92 16.19
CA THR A 253 8.06 4.72 16.91
C THR A 253 6.55 4.69 17.19
N ALA A 254 6.03 3.49 17.49
CA ALA A 254 4.65 3.29 17.90
C ALA A 254 4.27 4.17 19.11
N SER A 255 5.21 4.45 20.03
CA SER A 255 4.95 5.35 21.16
C SER A 255 4.65 6.77 20.73
N VAL A 256 5.36 7.29 19.73
CA VAL A 256 5.14 8.66 19.23
C VAL A 256 3.83 8.74 18.46
N TYR A 257 3.53 7.74 17.61
CA TYR A 257 2.22 7.68 16.95
C TYR A 257 1.06 7.49 17.92
N GLY A 258 1.27 6.81 19.04
CA GLY A 258 0.30 6.72 20.13
C GLY A 258 -0.01 8.09 20.75
N GLN A 259 1.03 8.87 21.09
CA GLN A 259 0.86 10.23 21.62
C GLN A 259 0.19 11.18 20.61
N LEU A 260 0.53 11.03 19.33
CA LEU A 260 -0.12 11.80 18.26
C LEU A 260 -1.60 11.44 18.13
N ALA A 261 -1.94 10.14 18.18
CA ALA A 261 -3.32 9.68 18.18
C ALA A 261 -4.11 10.21 19.40
N GLU A 262 -3.49 10.28 20.58
CA GLU A 262 -4.09 10.91 21.78
C GLU A 262 -4.52 12.36 21.51
N ALA A 263 -3.64 13.16 20.90
CA ALA A 263 -3.96 14.55 20.56
C ALA A 263 -5.12 14.67 19.53
N PHE A 264 -5.20 13.76 18.55
CA PHE A 264 -6.33 13.73 17.59
C PHE A 264 -7.65 13.35 18.24
N VAL A 265 -7.62 12.43 19.20
CA VAL A 265 -8.83 12.02 19.91
C VAL A 265 -9.45 13.24 20.60
N ASP A 266 -8.66 14.08 21.28
CA ASP A 266 -9.18 15.26 21.97
C ASP A 266 -9.80 16.30 20.99
N GLU A 267 -9.14 16.55 19.86
CA GLU A 267 -9.65 17.48 18.84
C GLU A 267 -10.92 16.94 18.16
N ALA A 268 -10.90 15.69 17.71
CA ALA A 268 -12.05 15.04 17.07
C ALA A 268 -13.25 14.95 18.03
N ARG A 269 -12.99 14.83 19.34
CA ARG A 269 -14.02 14.81 20.38
C ARG A 269 -14.77 16.12 20.50
N GLN A 270 -14.02 17.22 20.53
CA GLN A 270 -14.61 18.56 20.62
C GLN A 270 -15.44 18.85 19.37
N TYR A 271 -14.87 18.57 18.18
CA TYR A 271 -15.59 18.75 16.92
C TYR A 271 -16.87 17.93 16.85
N GLU A 272 -16.81 16.64 17.24
CA GLU A 272 -17.99 15.77 17.26
C GLU A 272 -19.07 16.30 18.20
N SER A 273 -18.69 16.74 19.41
CA SER A 273 -19.63 17.29 20.38
C SER A 273 -20.37 18.50 19.79
N ASP A 274 -19.64 19.43 19.20
CA ASP A 274 -20.19 20.66 18.63
C ASP A 274 -21.05 20.37 17.38
N TYR A 275 -20.62 19.43 16.54
CA TYR A 275 -21.40 18.95 15.40
C TYR A 275 -22.71 18.28 15.83
N MET A 276 -22.66 17.38 16.82
CA MET A 276 -23.85 16.66 17.30
C MET A 276 -24.86 17.62 17.93
N ALA A 277 -24.39 18.63 18.67
CA ALA A 277 -25.25 19.68 19.21
C ALA A 277 -25.99 20.43 18.10
N LEU A 278 -25.31 20.73 16.97
CA LEU A 278 -25.88 21.42 15.82
C LEU A 278 -26.83 20.52 14.99
N ASN A 279 -26.48 19.25 14.76
CA ASN A 279 -27.26 18.29 13.97
C ASN A 279 -28.65 17.98 14.56
N THR A 280 -28.79 18.10 15.88
CA THR A 280 -30.08 17.85 16.57
C THR A 280 -31.06 19.03 16.50
N GLN A 281 -30.66 20.18 15.95
CA GLN A 281 -31.51 21.39 15.96
C GLN A 281 -32.41 21.46 14.73
N SER A 282 -33.72 21.54 14.95
CA SER A 282 -34.70 21.80 13.89
C SER A 282 -34.74 23.27 13.46
N VAL A 283 -34.31 24.19 14.32
CA VAL A 283 -34.29 25.64 14.08
C VAL A 283 -33.05 26.25 14.71
N LEU A 284 -32.35 27.14 13.99
CA LEU A 284 -31.12 27.78 14.44
C LEU A 284 -31.39 28.88 15.47
N THR A 285 -30.68 28.83 16.60
CA THR A 285 -30.57 29.93 17.57
C THR A 285 -29.29 30.75 17.33
N ALA A 286 -29.16 31.90 17.99
CA ALA A 286 -27.90 32.67 17.96
C ALA A 286 -26.71 31.86 18.51
N GLU A 287 -26.94 31.01 19.51
CA GLU A 287 -25.93 30.11 20.07
C GLU A 287 -25.50 29.04 19.05
N ASN A 288 -26.43 28.51 18.26
CA ASN A 288 -26.10 27.57 17.18
C ASN A 288 -25.30 28.23 16.05
N ILE A 289 -25.53 29.52 15.77
CA ILE A 289 -24.74 30.27 14.79
C ILE A 289 -23.32 30.49 15.30
N GLU A 290 -23.13 30.77 16.59
CA GLU A 290 -21.80 30.84 17.20
C GLU A 290 -21.11 29.47 17.23
N GLN A 291 -21.83 28.37 17.48
CA GLN A 291 -21.30 27.01 17.35
C GLN A 291 -20.87 26.69 15.91
N ALA A 292 -21.67 27.07 14.91
CA ALA A 292 -21.33 26.91 13.50
C ALA A 292 -20.08 27.73 13.11
N LYS A 293 -19.90 28.93 13.68
CA LYS A 293 -18.66 29.72 13.52
C LYS A 293 -17.47 29.06 14.22
N ALA A 294 -17.65 28.49 15.41
CA ALA A 294 -16.59 27.75 16.10
C ALA A 294 -16.15 26.50 15.31
N LEU A 295 -17.10 25.74 14.75
CA LEU A 295 -16.83 24.61 13.85
C LEU A 295 -16.09 25.04 12.56
N ARG A 296 -16.40 26.23 12.05
CA ARG A 296 -15.69 26.85 10.91
C ARG A 296 -14.27 27.28 11.29
N ASP A 297 -14.08 27.86 12.47
CA ASP A 297 -12.80 28.42 12.93
C ASP A 297 -11.82 27.35 13.43
N ASN A 298 -12.32 26.21 13.90
CA ASN A 298 -11.52 25.03 14.26
C ASN A 298 -10.58 24.58 13.11
N ALA A 299 -10.94 24.85 11.85
CA ALA A 299 -10.12 24.54 10.67
C ALA A 299 -8.77 25.28 10.60
N GLN A 300 -8.59 26.40 11.32
CA GLN A 300 -7.28 27.08 11.36
C GLN A 300 -6.23 26.29 12.16
N TYR A 301 -6.63 25.42 13.09
CA TYR A 301 -5.70 24.62 13.90
C TYR A 301 -5.24 23.33 13.20
N GLN A 302 -6.05 22.77 12.28
CA GLN A 302 -5.64 21.65 11.43
C GLN A 302 -4.46 22.01 10.50
N SER A 303 -4.29 23.28 10.13
CA SER A 303 -3.21 23.75 9.24
C SER A 303 -1.80 23.38 9.74
N ALA A 304 -1.41 23.72 10.97
CA ALA A 304 -0.02 23.52 11.40
C ALA A 304 0.37 22.03 11.48
N TYR A 305 -0.58 21.17 11.87
CA TYR A 305 -0.34 19.73 11.95
C TYR A 305 -0.46 19.03 10.61
N VAL A 306 -1.45 19.37 9.77
CA VAL A 306 -1.53 18.87 8.38
C VAL A 306 -0.28 19.27 7.61
N GLN A 307 0.30 20.44 7.88
CA GLN A 307 1.63 20.82 7.35
C GLN A 307 2.75 19.92 7.88
N GLY A 308 2.72 19.55 9.17
CA GLY A 308 3.66 18.59 9.77
C GLY A 308 3.54 17.19 9.17
N LEU A 309 2.32 16.66 9.04
CA LEU A 309 2.01 15.40 8.34
C LEU A 309 2.43 15.48 6.88
N LYS A 310 2.17 16.59 6.19
CA LYS A 310 2.57 16.79 4.80
C LYS A 310 4.08 16.73 4.66
N GLN A 311 4.80 17.43 5.52
CA GLN A 311 6.25 17.42 5.51
C GLN A 311 6.79 16.01 5.81
N GLN A 312 6.19 15.31 6.78
CA GLN A 312 6.57 13.95 7.14
C GLN A 312 6.25 12.95 6.02
N ALA A 313 5.04 12.95 5.48
CA ALA A 313 4.62 12.07 4.39
C ALA A 313 5.41 12.35 3.10
N GLY A 314 5.68 13.62 2.80
CA GLY A 314 6.55 14.01 1.68
C GLY A 314 7.99 13.53 1.87
N THR A 315 8.52 13.62 3.10
CA THR A 315 9.85 13.08 3.43
C THR A 315 9.85 11.55 3.33
N ASN A 316 8.83 10.86 3.84
CA ASN A 316 8.68 9.41 3.74
C ASN A 316 8.63 8.96 2.27
N TYR A 317 7.89 9.68 1.43
CA TYR A 317 7.80 9.40 0.01
C TYR A 317 9.14 9.59 -0.69
N GLN A 318 9.83 10.71 -0.47
CA GLN A 318 11.17 10.95 -1.02
C GLN A 318 12.18 9.88 -0.58
N ASN A 319 12.13 9.46 0.69
CA ASN A 319 12.98 8.40 1.21
C ASN A 319 12.66 7.05 0.54
N ALA A 320 11.39 6.74 0.32
CA ALA A 320 10.98 5.52 -0.36
C ALA A 320 11.41 5.52 -1.82
N GLN A 321 11.29 6.65 -2.54
CA GLN A 321 11.82 6.80 -3.90
C GLN A 321 13.33 6.59 -3.95
N ALA A 322 14.08 7.19 -3.03
CA ALA A 322 15.52 6.99 -2.92
C ALA A 322 15.90 5.52 -2.63
N ALA A 323 15.08 4.81 -1.85
CA ALA A 323 15.26 3.38 -1.62
C ALA A 323 15.02 2.55 -2.89
N VAL A 324 14.04 2.90 -3.74
CA VAL A 324 13.84 2.26 -5.06
C VAL A 324 15.08 2.46 -5.94
N ASP A 325 15.54 3.71 -6.07
CA ASP A 325 16.70 4.04 -6.90
C ASP A 325 17.95 3.27 -6.45
N LYS A 326 18.15 3.16 -5.13
CA LYS A 326 19.30 2.45 -4.56
C LYS A 326 19.18 0.93 -4.75
N ALA A 327 18.02 0.34 -4.47
CA ALA A 327 17.77 -1.08 -4.67
C ALA A 327 17.97 -1.48 -6.14
N LEU A 328 17.54 -0.64 -7.07
CA LEU A 328 17.76 -0.83 -8.51
C LEU A 328 19.24 -0.79 -8.88
N GLN A 329 19.98 0.20 -8.40
CA GLN A 329 21.42 0.31 -8.68
C GLN A 329 22.17 -0.94 -8.20
N ASN A 330 21.84 -1.41 -7.00
CA ASN A 330 22.43 -2.61 -6.42
C ASN A 330 22.05 -3.86 -7.23
N PHE A 331 20.77 -3.99 -7.61
CA PHE A 331 20.28 -5.08 -8.45
C PHE A 331 20.98 -5.12 -9.81
N ARG A 332 21.12 -3.98 -10.51
CA ARG A 332 21.83 -3.89 -11.80
C ARG A 332 23.31 -4.20 -11.68
N ALA A 333 23.98 -3.68 -10.66
CA ALA A 333 25.39 -3.98 -10.42
C ALA A 333 25.61 -5.48 -10.18
N GLN A 334 24.74 -6.11 -9.39
CA GLN A 334 24.81 -7.54 -9.14
C GLN A 334 24.44 -8.38 -10.36
N GLN A 335 23.47 -7.93 -11.16
CA GLN A 335 23.12 -8.59 -12.41
C GLN A 335 24.33 -8.67 -13.35
N LEU A 336 25.07 -7.57 -13.51
CA LEU A 336 26.31 -7.54 -14.31
C LEU A 336 27.38 -8.47 -13.72
N LYS A 337 27.50 -8.53 -12.39
CA LYS A 337 28.43 -9.45 -11.71
C LYS A 337 28.04 -10.92 -11.94
N ALA A 338 26.77 -11.27 -11.76
CA ALA A 338 26.24 -12.59 -12.02
C ALA A 338 26.41 -12.99 -13.50
N GLN A 339 26.18 -12.07 -14.44
CA GLN A 339 26.41 -12.30 -15.87
C GLN A 339 27.89 -12.59 -16.16
N SER A 340 28.80 -11.80 -15.59
CA SER A 340 30.25 -12.02 -15.75
C SER A 340 30.69 -13.39 -15.21
N ILE A 341 30.20 -13.77 -14.03
CA ILE A 341 30.49 -15.09 -13.44
C ILE A 341 29.85 -16.22 -14.26
N GLY A 342 28.64 -16.02 -14.77
CA GLY A 342 27.96 -16.95 -15.67
C GLY A 342 28.73 -17.20 -16.97
N ILE A 343 29.34 -16.17 -17.55
CA ILE A 343 30.24 -16.30 -18.72
C ILE A 343 31.47 -17.15 -18.38
N ASN A 344 32.03 -17.02 -17.18
CA ASN A 344 33.17 -17.85 -16.74
C ASN A 344 32.74 -19.29 -16.45
N PHE A 345 31.58 -19.50 -15.84
CA PHE A 345 30.99 -20.82 -15.69
C PHE A 345 30.80 -21.52 -17.05
N GLU A 346 30.31 -20.79 -18.06
CA GLU A 346 30.15 -21.28 -19.44
C GLU A 346 31.49 -21.62 -20.11
N ASN A 347 32.41 -20.65 -20.15
CA ASN A 347 33.59 -20.74 -21.01
C ASN A 347 34.76 -21.46 -20.36
N ILE A 348 34.76 -21.61 -19.03
CA ILE A 348 35.87 -22.21 -18.26
C ILE A 348 35.39 -23.45 -17.52
N GLY A 349 34.22 -23.42 -16.88
CA GLY A 349 33.69 -24.56 -16.13
C GLY A 349 33.20 -25.71 -17.01
N LEU A 350 32.36 -25.42 -18.02
CA LEU A 350 31.73 -26.45 -18.85
C LEU A 350 32.66 -27.26 -19.76
N PRO A 351 33.75 -26.70 -20.35
CA PRO A 351 34.67 -27.47 -21.20
C PRO A 351 35.34 -28.66 -20.50
N GLU A 352 35.29 -28.75 -19.16
CA GLU A 352 35.82 -29.87 -18.38
C GLU A 352 34.82 -31.05 -18.23
N TYR A 353 33.57 -30.94 -18.70
CA TYR A 353 32.51 -31.91 -18.41
C TYR A 353 32.00 -32.70 -19.65
N GLU A 354 32.18 -34.03 -19.64
CA GLU A 354 31.91 -34.95 -20.78
C GLU A 354 30.42 -35.33 -21.03
N ARG A 355 29.46 -34.46 -20.70
CA ARG A 355 28.02 -34.67 -21.02
C ARG A 355 27.35 -33.41 -21.57
N LYS A 356 27.66 -33.09 -22.84
CA LYS A 356 27.16 -31.90 -23.56
C LYS A 356 25.66 -31.61 -23.38
N ALA A 357 24.76 -32.57 -23.60
CA ALA A 357 23.32 -32.27 -23.62
C ALA A 357 22.69 -31.88 -22.27
N ILE A 358 23.14 -32.47 -21.15
CA ILE A 358 22.64 -32.12 -19.81
C ILE A 358 23.24 -30.79 -19.36
N ALA A 359 24.52 -30.58 -19.66
CA ALA A 359 25.23 -29.35 -19.34
C ALA A 359 24.70 -28.15 -20.14
N GLU A 360 24.36 -28.35 -21.42
CA GLU A 360 23.72 -27.37 -22.30
C GLU A 360 22.34 -26.95 -21.75
N ALA A 361 21.49 -27.90 -21.33
CA ALA A 361 20.18 -27.59 -20.77
C ALA A 361 20.25 -26.81 -19.43
N ILE A 362 21.20 -27.16 -18.55
CA ILE A 362 21.45 -26.43 -17.30
C ILE A 362 21.96 -25.01 -17.59
N PHE A 363 22.84 -24.86 -18.59
CA PHE A 363 23.35 -23.56 -19.01
C PHE A 363 22.25 -22.66 -19.61
N GLU A 364 21.41 -23.19 -20.50
CA GLU A 364 20.29 -22.43 -21.08
C GLU A 364 19.33 -21.93 -20.00
N LEU A 365 19.06 -22.74 -18.97
CA LEU A 365 18.26 -22.31 -17.81
C LEU A 365 18.95 -21.23 -16.99
N ALA A 366 20.23 -21.39 -16.69
CA ALA A 366 20.98 -20.40 -15.90
C ALA A 366 21.20 -19.08 -16.68
N GLY A 367 21.34 -19.14 -18.01
CA GLY A 367 21.36 -17.96 -18.88
C GLY A 367 20.01 -17.27 -18.95
N ALA A 368 18.91 -18.04 -19.04
CA ALA A 368 17.56 -17.51 -18.98
C ALA A 368 17.29 -16.76 -17.66
N VAL A 369 17.79 -17.26 -16.53
CA VAL A 369 17.73 -16.59 -15.21
C VAL A 369 18.34 -15.18 -15.25
N VAL A 370 19.52 -15.01 -15.84
CA VAL A 370 20.19 -13.70 -15.92
C VAL A 370 19.49 -12.75 -16.89
N VAL A 371 19.06 -13.24 -18.06
CA VAL A 371 18.29 -12.43 -19.02
C VAL A 371 16.96 -11.98 -18.40
N PHE A 372 16.27 -12.88 -17.69
CA PHE A 372 15.04 -12.59 -16.99
C PHE A 372 15.25 -11.53 -15.90
N ALA A 373 16.28 -11.69 -15.05
CA ALA A 373 16.61 -10.69 -14.03
C ALA A 373 16.93 -9.32 -14.65
N GLY A 374 17.69 -9.28 -15.75
CA GLY A 374 17.97 -8.03 -16.46
C GLY A 374 16.73 -7.33 -16.98
N ALA A 375 15.80 -8.08 -17.57
CA ALA A 375 14.53 -7.56 -18.03
C ALA A 375 13.69 -7.01 -16.85
N ILE A 376 13.69 -7.68 -15.70
CA ILE A 376 13.02 -7.21 -14.48
C ILE A 376 13.59 -5.88 -13.98
N ALA A 377 14.91 -5.68 -14.03
CA ALA A 377 15.55 -4.40 -13.67
C ALA A 377 15.12 -3.23 -14.57
N LEU A 378 14.86 -3.51 -15.84
CA LEU A 378 14.46 -2.50 -16.83
C LEU A 378 12.96 -2.18 -16.69
N MET A 379 12.12 -3.21 -16.54
CA MET A 379 10.69 -3.05 -16.24
C MET A 379 10.48 -2.23 -14.96
N ALA A 380 11.24 -2.49 -13.89
CA ALA A 380 11.09 -1.81 -12.60
C ALA A 380 11.22 -0.26 -12.62
N VAL A 381 11.76 0.33 -13.70
CA VAL A 381 11.89 1.80 -13.85
C VAL A 381 11.17 2.38 -15.07
N GLY A 382 10.33 1.58 -15.72
CA GLY A 382 9.61 2.01 -16.93
C GLY A 382 10.52 2.45 -18.07
N GLN A 383 11.73 1.92 -18.12
CA GLN A 383 12.65 2.14 -19.24
C GLN A 383 12.76 0.87 -20.07
N GLU A 384 12.56 1.05 -21.39
CA GLU A 384 12.55 0.06 -22.47
C GLU A 384 11.22 -0.67 -22.74
N GLU A 385 10.59 -0.31 -23.86
CA GLU A 385 9.53 -1.08 -24.53
C GLU A 385 9.97 -2.52 -24.86
N ALA A 386 11.29 -2.78 -24.89
CA ALA A 386 11.88 -4.10 -25.14
C ALA A 386 11.99 -5.00 -23.89
N ALA A 387 11.87 -4.45 -22.67
CA ALA A 387 12.08 -5.21 -21.44
C ALA A 387 11.02 -6.32 -21.21
N PRO A 388 9.71 -6.08 -21.41
CA PRO A 388 8.70 -7.15 -21.33
C PRO A 388 8.94 -8.28 -22.33
N ALA A 389 9.45 -7.95 -23.53
CA ALA A 389 9.77 -8.93 -24.56
C ALA A 389 11.01 -9.77 -24.20
N ALA A 390 12.05 -9.17 -23.60
CA ALA A 390 13.23 -9.89 -23.11
C ALA A 390 12.88 -10.83 -21.95
N ALA A 391 12.03 -10.40 -21.01
CA ALA A 391 11.50 -11.28 -19.96
C ALA A 391 10.69 -12.43 -20.55
N GLY A 392 9.83 -12.16 -21.54
CA GLY A 392 9.07 -13.18 -22.26
C GLY A 392 9.96 -14.17 -23.03
N ALA A 393 11.06 -13.71 -23.62
CA ALA A 393 12.03 -14.56 -24.30
C ALA A 393 12.75 -15.51 -23.33
N ALA A 394 13.15 -15.02 -22.15
CA ALA A 394 13.75 -15.86 -21.12
C ALA A 394 12.78 -16.94 -20.60
N VAL A 395 11.51 -16.58 -20.37
CA VAL A 395 10.45 -17.52 -20.05
C VAL A 395 10.29 -18.57 -21.15
N ALA A 396 10.29 -18.16 -22.42
CA ALA A 396 10.17 -19.06 -23.56
C ALA A 396 11.37 -20.02 -23.66
N THR A 397 12.59 -19.57 -23.31
CA THR A 397 13.78 -20.44 -23.21
C THR A 397 13.61 -21.50 -22.13
N ALA A 398 13.10 -21.14 -20.94
CA ALA A 398 12.82 -22.13 -19.90
C ALA A 398 11.73 -23.14 -20.32
N ASP A 399 10.67 -22.67 -20.98
CA ASP A 399 9.63 -23.54 -21.56
C ASP A 399 10.19 -24.47 -22.66
N SER A 400 11.14 -24.00 -23.47
CA SER A 400 11.75 -24.81 -24.53
C SER A 400 12.63 -25.93 -23.96
N VAL A 401 13.43 -25.64 -22.92
CA VAL A 401 14.22 -26.65 -22.20
C VAL A 401 13.31 -27.69 -21.54
N ALA A 402 12.20 -27.24 -20.93
CA ALA A 402 11.22 -28.14 -20.33
C ALA A 402 10.59 -29.09 -21.37
N ALA A 403 10.38 -28.62 -22.61
CA ALA A 403 9.81 -29.41 -23.71
C ALA A 403 10.83 -30.34 -24.40
N ALA A 404 12.10 -29.93 -24.48
CA ALA A 404 13.18 -30.68 -25.13
C ALA A 404 13.76 -31.80 -24.25
N ALA A 405 13.70 -31.64 -22.93
CA ALA A 405 14.10 -32.68 -21.99
C ALA A 405 13.07 -33.83 -21.96
N THR A 406 13.51 -35.08 -21.75
CA THR A 406 12.57 -36.19 -21.59
C THR A 406 11.61 -35.89 -20.44
N THR A 407 10.30 -36.03 -20.67
CA THR A 407 9.21 -35.56 -19.79
C THR A 407 9.23 -36.16 -18.37
N ALA A 408 10.13 -37.12 -18.11
CA ALA A 408 10.35 -37.75 -16.81
C ALA A 408 11.67 -37.35 -16.11
N SER A 409 12.48 -36.46 -16.70
CA SER A 409 13.76 -36.03 -16.11
C SER A 409 13.59 -34.91 -15.09
N THR A 410 14.43 -34.90 -14.04
CA THR A 410 14.45 -33.86 -13.01
C THR A 410 14.63 -32.46 -13.59
N ILE A 411 15.40 -32.33 -14.69
CA ILE A 411 15.67 -31.07 -15.38
C ILE A 411 14.41 -30.53 -16.07
N ALA A 412 13.61 -31.38 -16.71
CA ALA A 412 12.34 -30.97 -17.33
C ALA A 412 11.37 -30.37 -16.29
N LYS A 413 11.32 -30.97 -15.10
CA LYS A 413 10.49 -30.50 -13.99
C LYS A 413 10.99 -29.16 -13.44
N LEU A 414 12.29 -29.03 -13.17
CA LEU A 414 12.90 -27.80 -12.69
C LEU A 414 12.74 -26.64 -13.69
N ALA A 415 12.94 -26.91 -14.99
CA ALA A 415 12.75 -25.92 -16.06
C ALA A 415 11.31 -25.39 -16.10
N LYS A 416 10.33 -26.27 -15.98
CA LYS A 416 8.91 -25.91 -15.96
C LYS A 416 8.54 -25.09 -14.72
N GLU A 417 8.98 -25.53 -13.54
CA GLU A 417 8.72 -24.82 -12.28
C GLU A 417 9.37 -23.43 -12.28
N LEU A 418 10.62 -23.32 -12.77
CA LEU A 418 11.34 -22.06 -12.93
C LEU A 418 10.61 -21.11 -13.91
N SER A 419 10.13 -21.63 -15.05
CA SER A 419 9.36 -20.86 -16.04
C SER A 419 8.08 -20.27 -15.45
N GLU A 420 7.29 -21.06 -14.72
CA GLU A 420 6.04 -20.58 -14.10
C GLU A 420 6.29 -19.51 -13.03
N VAL A 421 7.38 -19.63 -12.28
CA VAL A 421 7.79 -18.62 -11.29
C VAL A 421 8.28 -17.34 -11.98
N MET A 422 9.03 -17.45 -13.08
CA MET A 422 9.41 -16.30 -13.91
C MET A 422 8.17 -15.60 -14.51
N LYS A 423 7.17 -16.35 -15.01
CA LYS A 423 5.90 -15.76 -15.48
C LYS A 423 5.18 -14.99 -14.37
N THR A 424 5.21 -15.52 -13.16
CA THR A 424 4.63 -14.87 -11.98
C THR A 424 5.39 -13.60 -11.64
N LEU A 425 6.71 -13.66 -11.44
CA LEU A 425 7.56 -12.50 -11.16
C LEU A 425 7.44 -11.38 -12.21
N LYS A 426 7.36 -11.74 -13.50
CA LYS A 426 7.13 -10.78 -14.58
C LYS A 426 5.84 -9.99 -14.36
N LYS A 427 4.72 -10.68 -14.14
CA LYS A 427 3.41 -10.05 -13.90
C LYS A 427 3.44 -9.17 -12.65
N LEU A 428 4.09 -9.62 -11.58
CA LEU A 428 4.17 -8.86 -10.33
C LEU A 428 4.95 -7.55 -10.49
N VAL A 429 6.08 -7.59 -11.20
CA VAL A 429 6.91 -6.38 -11.44
C VAL A 429 6.20 -5.42 -12.40
N GLU A 430 5.53 -5.91 -13.44
CA GLU A 430 4.70 -5.08 -14.34
C GLU A 430 3.55 -4.39 -13.57
N GLY A 431 2.89 -5.12 -12.66
CA GLY A 431 1.88 -4.55 -11.77
C GLY A 431 2.45 -3.48 -10.83
N LEU A 432 3.56 -3.78 -10.14
CA LEU A 432 4.24 -2.83 -9.25
C LEU A 432 4.67 -1.55 -9.96
N GLN A 433 5.20 -1.66 -11.18
CA GLN A 433 5.62 -0.52 -11.98
C GLN A 433 4.42 0.40 -12.31
N LYS A 434 3.32 -0.15 -12.82
CA LYS A 434 2.12 0.61 -13.16
C LYS A 434 1.57 1.34 -11.93
N VAL A 435 1.53 0.67 -10.77
CA VAL A 435 1.05 1.27 -9.52
C VAL A 435 2.02 2.35 -9.01
N TYR A 436 3.33 2.17 -9.17
CA TYR A 436 4.33 3.16 -8.80
C TYR A 436 4.26 4.42 -9.67
N GLU A 437 4.15 4.26 -10.99
CA GLU A 437 3.96 5.37 -11.94
C GLU A 437 2.66 6.13 -11.64
N LEU A 438 1.59 5.42 -11.31
CA LEU A 438 0.34 6.02 -10.88
C LEU A 438 0.55 6.87 -9.62
N SER A 439 1.19 6.31 -8.60
CA SER A 439 1.49 7.05 -7.36
C SER A 439 2.29 8.33 -7.63
N MET A 440 3.28 8.26 -8.52
CA MET A 440 4.03 9.45 -8.96
C MET A 440 3.14 10.49 -9.65
N ALA A 441 2.27 10.04 -10.56
CA ALA A 441 1.34 10.91 -11.28
C ALA A 441 0.34 11.58 -10.32
N ILE A 442 -0.20 10.83 -9.35
CA ILE A 442 -1.10 11.34 -8.30
C ILE A 442 -0.39 12.39 -7.46
N VAL A 443 0.82 12.11 -6.93
CA VAL A 443 1.57 13.08 -6.11
C VAL A 443 1.87 14.35 -6.89
N LYS A 444 2.28 14.22 -8.16
CA LYS A 444 2.56 15.37 -9.04
C LYS A 444 1.30 16.20 -9.27
N ALA A 445 0.18 15.56 -9.57
CA ALA A 445 -1.12 16.20 -9.77
C ALA A 445 -1.62 16.91 -8.50
N ALA A 446 -1.47 16.27 -7.35
CA ALA A 446 -1.84 16.83 -6.05
C ALA A 446 -0.96 18.03 -5.64
N SER A 447 0.27 18.13 -6.17
CA SER A 447 1.17 19.25 -5.90
C SER A 447 0.97 20.48 -6.80
N ASP A 448 0.24 20.37 -7.92
CA ASP A 448 0.05 21.44 -8.92
C ASP A 448 -1.36 21.43 -9.53
N ILE A 449 -2.32 22.03 -8.80
CA ILE A 449 -3.74 21.91 -9.18
C ILE A 449 -4.15 22.67 -10.43
N GLN A 450 -3.41 23.71 -10.85
CA GLN A 450 -3.73 24.39 -12.11
C GLN A 450 -3.53 23.45 -13.32
N GLY A 451 -2.76 22.35 -13.16
CA GLY A 451 -2.63 21.26 -14.12
C GLY A 451 -3.45 19.99 -13.84
N ALA A 452 -4.13 19.88 -12.70
CA ALA A 452 -4.76 18.64 -12.24
C ALA A 452 -5.88 18.10 -13.14
N GLN A 453 -6.55 18.96 -13.92
CA GLN A 453 -7.54 18.53 -14.93
C GLN A 453 -6.90 17.65 -16.02
N GLY A 454 -5.64 17.88 -16.39
CA GLY A 454 -4.90 17.01 -17.31
C GLY A 454 -4.52 15.67 -16.69
N SER A 455 -4.38 15.63 -15.36
CA SER A 455 -3.95 14.43 -14.62
C SER A 455 -5.10 13.48 -14.28
N VAL A 456 -6.33 13.97 -14.03
CA VAL A 456 -7.50 13.09 -13.82
C VAL A 456 -7.69 12.16 -15.03
N LYS A 457 -7.57 12.71 -16.24
CA LYS A 457 -7.69 11.92 -17.49
C LYS A 457 -6.56 10.90 -17.65
N GLN A 458 -5.32 11.26 -17.31
CA GLN A 458 -4.19 10.32 -17.27
C GLN A 458 -4.42 9.19 -16.25
N LEU A 459 -5.07 9.46 -15.13
CA LEU A 459 -5.37 8.46 -14.10
C LEU A 459 -6.57 7.59 -14.45
N GLN A 460 -7.56 8.13 -15.18
CA GLN A 460 -8.67 7.34 -15.75
C GLN A 460 -8.16 6.33 -16.79
N ASP A 461 -7.16 6.72 -17.59
CA ASP A 461 -6.55 5.85 -18.61
C ASP A 461 -5.64 4.76 -17.98
N MET A 462 -5.16 4.98 -16.76
CA MET A 462 -4.39 4.01 -15.98
C MET A 462 -5.33 3.11 -15.17
N ASP A 463 -6.04 2.23 -15.87
CA ASP A 463 -6.95 1.25 -15.28
C ASP A 463 -6.20 0.28 -14.33
N LEU A 464 -6.41 0.47 -13.02
CA LEU A 464 -5.90 -0.41 -11.96
C LEU A 464 -6.77 -1.64 -11.71
N ASP A 465 -7.99 -1.67 -12.25
CA ASP A 465 -8.99 -2.67 -11.91
C ASP A 465 -8.69 -4.03 -12.60
N ALA A 466 -7.76 -4.06 -13.56
CA ALA A 466 -7.48 -5.23 -14.39
C ALA A 466 -6.38 -6.20 -13.89
N GLU A 467 -5.47 -5.79 -13.01
CA GLU A 467 -4.25 -6.58 -12.72
C GLU A 467 -3.76 -6.46 -11.27
N GLY A 468 -4.68 -6.55 -10.30
CA GLY A 468 -4.39 -6.68 -8.86
C GLY A 468 -3.68 -8.00 -8.49
N ALA A 469 -2.57 -8.31 -9.15
CA ALA A 469 -1.72 -9.44 -8.87
C ALA A 469 -0.89 -9.12 -7.63
N ASP A 470 -1.13 -9.85 -6.53
CA ASP A 470 -0.26 -10.10 -5.38
C ASP A 470 1.08 -9.34 -5.41
N LEU A 471 1.09 -8.07 -5.02
CA LEU A 471 2.25 -7.19 -5.21
C LEU A 471 3.46 -7.58 -4.33
N SER A 472 3.32 -8.61 -3.49
CA SER A 472 4.42 -9.17 -2.70
C SER A 472 5.22 -10.18 -3.53
N ALA A 473 6.18 -9.69 -4.33
CA ALA A 473 7.07 -10.57 -5.08
C ALA A 473 8.04 -11.39 -4.19
N ALA A 474 8.04 -11.20 -2.86
CA ALA A 474 8.99 -11.82 -1.94
C ALA A 474 8.95 -13.36 -1.98
N ASP A 475 7.75 -13.95 -1.90
CA ASP A 475 7.55 -15.40 -1.97
C ASP A 475 7.92 -15.94 -3.36
N ALA A 476 7.59 -15.20 -4.42
CA ALA A 476 7.96 -15.57 -5.79
C ALA A 476 9.49 -15.55 -6.02
N TRP A 477 10.20 -14.58 -5.45
CA TRP A 477 11.67 -14.52 -5.47
C TRP A 477 12.31 -15.64 -4.63
N GLN A 478 11.70 -16.00 -3.50
CA GLN A 478 12.19 -17.11 -2.66
C GLN A 478 12.03 -18.45 -3.39
N ILE A 479 10.86 -18.68 -4.00
CA ILE A 479 10.60 -19.85 -4.82
C ILE A 479 11.56 -19.89 -6.02
N PHE A 480 11.84 -18.74 -6.63
CA PHE A 480 12.82 -18.61 -7.70
C PHE A 480 14.22 -19.05 -7.26
N SER A 481 14.72 -18.59 -6.11
CA SER A 481 16.02 -19.04 -5.55
C SER A 481 16.06 -20.54 -5.33
N LEU A 482 15.00 -21.14 -4.77
CA LEU A 482 14.93 -22.60 -4.58
C LEU A 482 15.07 -23.38 -5.89
N HIS A 483 14.44 -22.90 -6.97
CA HIS A 483 14.57 -23.54 -8.28
C HIS A 483 15.94 -23.30 -8.91
N VAL A 484 16.55 -22.12 -8.72
CA VAL A 484 17.94 -21.85 -9.14
C VAL A 484 18.92 -22.78 -8.43
N HIS A 485 18.79 -22.97 -7.11
CA HIS A 485 19.57 -23.96 -6.35
C HIS A 485 19.37 -25.37 -6.90
N GLY A 486 18.13 -25.73 -7.22
CA GLY A 486 17.81 -27.02 -7.84
C GLY A 486 18.55 -27.24 -9.16
N VAL A 487 18.69 -26.20 -9.98
CA VAL A 487 19.43 -26.25 -11.26
C VAL A 487 20.95 -26.31 -11.04
N MET A 488 21.47 -25.58 -10.04
CA MET A 488 22.91 -25.48 -9.77
C MET A 488 23.50 -26.61 -8.90
N ALA A 489 22.66 -27.37 -8.21
CA ALA A 489 23.08 -28.44 -7.30
C ALA A 489 23.96 -29.51 -7.95
N GLU A 490 23.61 -29.97 -9.15
CA GLU A 490 24.38 -31.01 -9.86
C GLU A 490 25.75 -30.51 -10.34
N PRO A 491 25.88 -29.32 -10.99
CA PRO A 491 27.18 -28.70 -11.27
C PRO A 491 28.08 -28.54 -10.05
N ILE A 492 27.53 -28.08 -8.92
CA ILE A 492 28.28 -27.88 -7.68
C ILE A 492 28.76 -29.22 -7.11
N ALA A 493 27.87 -30.22 -7.02
CA ALA A 493 28.21 -31.54 -6.50
C ALA A 493 29.30 -32.24 -7.33
N LYS A 494 29.45 -31.85 -8.60
CA LYS A 494 30.47 -32.37 -9.51
C LYS A 494 31.77 -31.57 -9.54
N GLY A 495 31.84 -30.47 -8.76
CA GLY A 495 33.02 -29.62 -8.68
C GLY A 495 33.31 -28.85 -9.97
N ILE A 496 32.30 -28.53 -10.77
CA ILE A 496 32.48 -27.71 -11.97
C ILE A 496 32.95 -26.31 -11.56
N GLY A 497 34.05 -25.84 -12.15
CA GLY A 497 34.61 -24.52 -11.86
C GLY A 497 33.58 -23.40 -12.02
N TYR A 498 33.60 -22.41 -11.11
CA TYR A 498 32.67 -21.27 -11.04
C TYR A 498 31.19 -21.60 -10.77
N ALA A 499 30.80 -22.87 -10.59
CA ALA A 499 29.40 -23.23 -10.32
C ALA A 499 28.89 -22.67 -8.98
N GLN A 500 29.68 -22.81 -7.92
CA GLN A 500 29.33 -22.27 -6.59
C GLN A 500 29.31 -20.74 -6.61
N ASP A 501 30.36 -20.11 -7.15
CA ASP A 501 30.44 -18.65 -7.28
C ASP A 501 29.25 -18.08 -8.06
N TYR A 502 28.77 -18.82 -9.07
CA TYR A 502 27.62 -18.41 -9.85
C TYR A 502 26.31 -18.53 -9.07
N GLN A 503 26.11 -19.62 -8.32
CA GLN A 503 24.95 -19.74 -7.43
C GLN A 503 24.94 -18.63 -6.37
N ASP A 504 26.08 -18.37 -5.73
CA ASP A 504 26.20 -17.31 -4.72
C ASP A 504 25.88 -15.93 -5.32
N ALA A 505 26.34 -15.67 -6.54
CA ALA A 505 26.02 -14.42 -7.25
C ALA A 505 24.52 -14.29 -7.57
N LEU A 506 23.85 -15.39 -7.90
CA LEU A 506 22.40 -15.43 -8.13
C LEU A 506 21.61 -15.28 -6.82
N ASP A 507 22.09 -15.81 -5.70
CA ASP A 507 21.45 -15.62 -4.40
C ASP A 507 21.45 -14.16 -3.96
N VAL A 508 22.59 -13.47 -4.13
CA VAL A 508 22.66 -12.02 -3.89
C VAL A 508 21.74 -11.26 -4.86
N LEU A 509 21.61 -11.72 -6.10
CA LEU A 509 20.69 -11.11 -7.08
C LEU A 509 19.23 -11.25 -6.65
N VAL A 510 18.83 -12.42 -6.14
CA VAL A 510 17.48 -12.65 -5.59
C VAL A 510 17.21 -11.74 -4.39
N ILE A 511 18.19 -11.59 -3.48
CA ILE A 511 18.09 -10.67 -2.34
C ILE A 511 17.83 -9.24 -2.81
N TYR A 512 18.54 -8.77 -3.83
CA TYR A 512 18.31 -7.44 -4.39
C TYR A 512 16.99 -7.34 -5.16
N GLY A 513 16.51 -8.43 -5.77
CA GLY A 513 15.19 -8.50 -6.39
C GLY A 513 14.07 -8.32 -5.38
N GLN A 514 14.16 -9.01 -4.24
CA GLN A 514 13.23 -8.85 -3.11
C GLN A 514 13.27 -7.41 -2.56
N SER A 515 14.47 -6.85 -2.40
CA SER A 515 14.64 -5.46 -1.94
C SER A 515 14.03 -4.46 -2.90
N LEU A 516 14.21 -4.64 -4.22
CA LEU A 516 13.62 -3.77 -5.24
C LEU A 516 12.10 -3.82 -5.22
N SER A 517 11.50 -5.01 -5.24
CA SER A 517 10.04 -5.15 -5.17
C SER A 517 9.47 -4.57 -3.88
N SER A 518 10.14 -4.78 -2.75
CA SER A 518 9.74 -4.22 -1.45
C SER A 518 9.85 -2.70 -1.41
N ALA A 519 10.92 -2.14 -1.97
CA ALA A 519 11.10 -0.69 -2.05
C ALA A 519 10.05 -0.03 -2.95
N GLN A 520 9.71 -0.66 -4.09
CA GLN A 520 8.65 -0.16 -4.98
C GLN A 520 7.29 -0.15 -4.28
N LEU A 521 6.93 -1.25 -3.59
CA LEU A 521 5.70 -1.32 -2.80
C LEU A 521 5.67 -0.24 -1.70
N ALA A 522 6.80 -0.02 -1.02
CA ALA A 522 6.93 1.03 -0.01
C ALA A 522 6.75 2.44 -0.59
N ALA A 523 7.32 2.69 -1.78
CA ALA A 523 7.19 3.97 -2.45
C ALA A 523 5.77 4.24 -2.96
N VAL A 524 5.06 3.19 -3.39
CA VAL A 524 3.62 3.23 -3.66
C VAL A 524 2.85 3.63 -2.40
N GLN A 525 3.07 2.93 -1.28
CA GLN A 525 2.36 3.20 -0.02
C GLN A 525 2.65 4.62 0.50
N ALA A 526 3.92 5.03 0.52
CA ALA A 526 4.33 6.36 0.98
C ALA A 526 3.84 7.47 0.04
N GLY A 527 3.80 7.22 -1.27
CA GLY A 527 3.29 8.18 -2.26
C GLY A 527 1.78 8.36 -2.18
N GLN A 528 1.02 7.28 -1.95
CA GLN A 528 -0.41 7.34 -1.67
C GLN A 528 -0.70 8.13 -0.39
N GLU A 529 0.08 7.90 0.66
CA GLU A 529 -0.05 8.64 1.91
C GLU A 529 0.23 10.14 1.71
N TYR A 530 1.31 10.47 1.01
CA TYR A 530 1.66 11.85 0.73
C TYR A 530 0.61 12.55 -0.14
N ALA A 531 0.15 11.88 -1.21
CA ALA A 531 -0.93 12.37 -2.05
C ALA A 531 -2.19 12.64 -1.24
N ARG A 532 -2.60 11.71 -0.35
CA ARG A 532 -3.75 11.88 0.53
C ARG A 532 -3.64 13.15 1.37
N VAL A 533 -2.49 13.37 2.02
CA VAL A 533 -2.28 14.56 2.87
C VAL A 533 -2.29 15.86 2.05
N LEU A 534 -1.67 15.88 0.87
CA LEU A 534 -1.71 17.03 -0.05
C LEU A 534 -3.15 17.37 -0.47
N LEU A 535 -3.92 16.35 -0.84
CA LEU A 535 -5.31 16.49 -1.25
C LEU A 535 -6.19 16.96 -0.08
N GLN A 536 -5.96 16.44 1.13
CA GLN A 536 -6.68 16.86 2.34
C GLN A 536 -6.45 18.35 2.64
N GLU A 537 -5.18 18.80 2.66
CA GLU A 537 -4.81 20.20 2.88
C GLU A 537 -5.52 21.13 1.87
N GLN A 538 -5.51 20.72 0.60
CA GLN A 538 -6.08 21.51 -0.45
C GLN A 538 -7.61 21.56 -0.43
N LEU A 539 -8.26 20.41 -0.20
CA LEU A 539 -9.72 20.35 -0.07
C LEU A 539 -10.18 21.14 1.15
N ALA A 540 -9.45 21.09 2.26
CA ALA A 540 -9.74 21.92 3.43
C ALA A 540 -9.71 23.41 3.08
N ALA A 541 -8.74 23.86 2.28
CA ALA A 541 -8.66 25.25 1.82
C ALA A 541 -9.83 25.65 0.90
N GLN A 542 -10.22 24.80 -0.06
CA GLN A 542 -11.36 25.07 -0.94
C GLN A 542 -12.71 25.04 -0.21
N GLN A 543 -12.88 24.08 0.71
CA GLN A 543 -14.08 23.94 1.53
C GLN A 543 -14.22 25.09 2.52
N GLN A 544 -13.12 25.69 3.00
CA GLN A 544 -13.18 26.84 3.91
C GLN A 544 -13.94 28.01 3.28
N ALA A 545 -13.66 28.36 2.03
CA ALA A 545 -14.36 29.47 1.36
C ALA A 545 -15.87 29.20 1.21
N ARG A 546 -16.27 27.96 0.90
CA ARG A 546 -17.69 27.57 0.83
C ARG A 546 -18.34 27.58 2.21
N LEU A 547 -17.67 27.02 3.22
CA LEU A 547 -18.17 26.99 4.58
C LEU A 547 -18.30 28.40 5.16
N ASP A 548 -17.36 29.30 4.86
CA ASP A 548 -17.44 30.72 5.23
C ASP A 548 -18.72 31.35 4.64
N ALA A 549 -18.99 31.12 3.35
CA ALA A 549 -20.20 31.62 2.70
C ALA A 549 -21.48 31.05 3.32
N TYR A 550 -21.50 29.75 3.64
CA TYR A 550 -22.65 29.09 4.25
C TYR A 550 -22.89 29.52 5.70
N VAL A 551 -21.84 29.61 6.53
CA VAL A 551 -21.95 30.07 7.91
C VAL A 551 -22.40 31.53 7.96
N ASN A 552 -21.94 32.36 7.03
CA ASN A 552 -22.35 33.75 6.92
C ASN A 552 -23.81 33.93 6.43
N SER A 553 -24.41 32.91 5.80
CA SER A 553 -25.82 32.95 5.38
C SER A 553 -26.79 32.40 6.43
N LEU A 554 -26.30 31.77 7.50
CA LEU A 554 -27.15 31.27 8.59
C LEU A 554 -27.88 32.41 9.29
N THR A 555 -29.20 32.26 9.41
CA THR A 555 -30.07 33.24 10.07
C THR A 555 -30.85 32.56 11.19
N ALA A 556 -30.91 33.19 12.36
CA ALA A 556 -31.66 32.66 13.49
C ALA A 556 -33.15 32.53 13.12
N GLY A 557 -33.77 31.41 13.48
CA GLY A 557 -35.14 31.09 13.13
C GLY A 557 -35.31 30.29 11.82
N GLN A 558 -34.24 30.01 11.07
CA GLN A 558 -34.28 29.13 9.90
C GLN A 558 -33.76 27.71 10.21
N SER A 559 -34.15 26.73 9.40
CA SER A 559 -33.59 25.38 9.43
C SER A 559 -32.21 25.34 8.77
N ILE A 560 -31.29 24.57 9.33
CA ILE A 560 -30.02 24.29 8.66
C ILE A 560 -30.27 23.43 7.41
N THR A 561 -29.60 23.72 6.29
CA THR A 561 -29.80 22.97 5.06
C THR A 561 -28.99 21.67 5.07
N ALA A 562 -29.46 20.68 4.32
CA ALA A 562 -28.76 19.40 4.18
C ALA A 562 -27.34 19.57 3.64
N ALA A 563 -27.14 20.48 2.68
CA ALA A 563 -25.84 20.82 2.15
C ALA A 563 -24.87 21.32 3.24
N VAL A 564 -25.32 22.19 4.14
CA VAL A 564 -24.48 22.70 5.25
C VAL A 564 -24.14 21.59 6.24
N MET A 565 -25.12 20.76 6.60
CA MET A 565 -24.89 19.63 7.51
C MET A 565 -23.93 18.60 6.92
N GLN A 566 -24.02 18.32 5.62
CA GLN A 566 -23.07 17.44 4.95
C GLN A 566 -21.67 18.04 4.86
N GLN A 567 -21.51 19.36 4.70
CA GLN A 567 -20.19 20.00 4.74
C GLN A 567 -19.55 19.91 6.13
N PHE A 568 -20.30 20.15 7.21
CA PHE A 568 -19.79 19.95 8.57
C PHE A 568 -19.48 18.48 8.85
N TYR A 569 -20.30 17.55 8.36
CA TYR A 569 -20.04 16.12 8.51
C TYR A 569 -18.82 15.66 7.71
N GLN A 570 -18.61 16.19 6.51
CA GLN A 570 -17.41 15.91 5.73
C GLN A 570 -16.15 16.38 6.47
N ARG A 571 -16.19 17.56 7.10
CA ARG A 571 -15.08 18.04 7.95
C ARG A 571 -14.85 17.20 9.18
N TYR A 572 -15.92 16.76 9.84
CA TYR A 572 -15.85 15.82 10.94
C TYR A 572 -15.11 14.53 10.52
N LEU A 573 -15.40 14.03 9.33
CA LEU A 573 -14.73 12.84 8.79
C LEU A 573 -13.31 13.10 8.36
N ASP A 574 -12.99 14.25 7.78
CA ASP A 574 -11.62 14.63 7.42
C ASP A 574 -10.73 14.65 8.68
N ALA A 575 -11.24 15.15 9.82
CA ALA A 575 -10.54 15.08 11.10
C ALA A 575 -10.31 13.64 11.58
N LYS A 576 -11.30 12.77 11.39
CA LYS A 576 -11.22 11.34 11.72
C LYS A 576 -10.31 10.56 10.77
N GLU A 577 -10.20 10.96 9.51
CA GLU A 577 -9.24 10.39 8.55
C GLU A 577 -7.79 10.67 8.99
N SER A 578 -7.50 11.86 9.54
CA SER A 578 -6.18 12.16 10.12
C SER A 578 -5.89 11.33 11.38
N LEU A 579 -6.89 11.08 12.23
CA LEU A 579 -6.76 10.13 13.34
C LEU A 579 -6.49 8.71 12.82
N LEU A 580 -7.25 8.26 11.82
CA LEU A 580 -7.07 6.95 11.19
C LEU A 580 -5.66 6.78 10.61
N ALA A 581 -5.13 7.83 9.98
CA ALA A 581 -3.74 7.88 9.50
C ALA A 581 -2.72 7.63 10.62
N ALA A 582 -2.86 8.34 11.73
CA ALA A 582 -1.99 8.18 12.90
C ALA A 582 -2.09 6.77 13.49
N LEU A 583 -3.30 6.22 13.56
CA LEU A 583 -3.56 4.87 14.05
C LEU A 583 -3.02 3.78 13.11
N GLN A 584 -3.06 3.98 11.79
CA GLN A 584 -2.43 3.10 10.81
C GLN A 584 -0.89 3.13 10.92
N ASN A 585 -0.30 4.32 11.06
CA ASN A 585 1.14 4.46 11.31
C ASN A 585 1.56 3.82 12.64
N TYR A 586 0.72 3.92 13.68
CA TYR A 586 0.88 3.17 14.93
C TYR A 586 0.89 1.66 14.67
N ARG A 587 -0.11 1.12 13.95
CA ARG A 587 -0.20 -0.33 13.66
C ARG A 587 1.02 -0.84 12.90
N ALA A 588 1.50 -0.09 11.90
CA ALA A 588 2.69 -0.45 11.13
C ALA A 588 3.97 -0.44 11.99
N SER A 589 4.16 0.61 12.79
CA SER A 589 5.30 0.72 13.72
C SER A 589 5.24 -0.33 14.84
N TYR A 590 4.03 -0.63 15.33
CA TYR A 590 3.78 -1.70 16.30
C TYR A 590 4.09 -3.07 15.69
N PHE A 591 3.65 -3.35 14.46
CA PHE A 591 3.95 -4.62 13.79
C PHE A 591 5.45 -4.86 13.67
N TYR A 592 6.24 -3.83 13.30
CA TYR A 592 7.70 -3.92 13.29
C TYR A 592 8.32 -4.20 14.67
N TRP A 593 7.78 -3.56 15.71
CA TRP A 593 8.29 -3.70 17.07
C TRP A 593 7.85 -5.02 17.73
N ALA A 594 6.62 -5.44 17.53
CA ALA A 594 6.00 -6.61 18.17
C ALA A 594 6.15 -7.90 17.35
N MET A 595 6.42 -7.79 16.04
CA MET A 595 6.30 -8.89 15.06
C MET A 595 4.92 -9.56 15.06
N ALA A 596 3.90 -8.81 15.47
CA ALA A 596 2.53 -9.27 15.62
C ALA A 596 1.56 -8.16 15.22
N ALA A 597 0.41 -8.54 14.65
CA ALA A 597 -0.62 -7.58 14.31
C ALA A 597 -1.19 -6.93 15.59
N SER A 598 -1.29 -5.61 15.59
CA SER A 598 -1.99 -4.86 16.64
C SER A 598 -3.46 -5.28 16.72
N GLN A 599 -4.06 -5.26 17.91
CA GLN A 599 -5.51 -5.43 18.09
C GLN A 599 -6.28 -4.12 17.86
N VAL A 600 -5.59 -2.98 17.76
CA VAL A 600 -6.21 -1.70 17.39
C VAL A 600 -6.77 -1.82 15.97
N ARG A 601 -8.09 -1.62 15.85
CA ARG A 601 -8.87 -1.67 14.60
C ARG A 601 -9.65 -0.35 14.50
N PRO A 602 -8.98 0.73 14.08
CA PRO A 602 -9.60 2.05 14.09
C PRO A 602 -10.73 2.11 13.08
N GLN A 603 -11.95 2.42 13.52
CA GLN A 603 -13.07 2.62 12.60
C GLN A 603 -13.34 4.12 12.41
N VAL A 604 -13.64 4.52 11.18
CA VAL A 604 -14.04 5.90 10.85
C VAL A 604 -15.28 6.34 11.66
N ILE A 605 -16.10 5.39 12.12
CA ILE A 605 -17.37 5.67 12.84
C ILE A 605 -17.36 5.43 14.33
N ASP A 606 -16.23 5.09 14.95
CA ASP A 606 -16.21 5.05 16.41
C ASP A 606 -16.59 6.45 16.95
N PRO A 607 -17.72 6.60 17.68
CA PRO A 607 -18.13 7.88 18.20
C PRO A 607 -17.08 8.31 19.22
N VAL A 608 -16.49 9.49 19.06
CA VAL A 608 -15.44 9.97 19.97
C VAL A 608 -16.03 10.28 21.35
N ASN A 609 -17.35 10.56 21.42
CA ASN A 609 -18.10 10.76 22.65
C ASN A 609 -18.47 9.46 23.38
N ASN A 610 -18.39 8.29 22.73
CA ASN A 610 -18.39 7.04 23.45
C ASN A 610 -17.01 6.89 24.08
N LEU A 611 -16.91 7.38 25.33
CA LEU A 611 -15.69 7.39 26.15
C LEU A 611 -14.94 6.06 26.04
N GLU A 612 -15.68 4.96 25.91
CA GLU A 612 -15.17 3.62 25.75
C GLU A 612 -14.33 3.43 24.48
N THR A 613 -14.63 3.98 23.30
CA THR A 613 -13.96 3.53 22.05
C THR A 613 -12.63 4.23 21.76
N GLY A 614 -12.54 5.54 22.03
CA GLY A 614 -11.27 6.27 21.99
C GLY A 614 -10.32 5.83 23.11
N LEU A 615 -10.85 5.62 24.33
CA LEU A 615 -10.09 5.00 25.42
C LEU A 615 -9.81 3.53 25.17
N GLN A 616 -10.64 2.77 24.46
CA GLN A 616 -10.37 1.38 24.05
C GLN A 616 -9.26 1.34 23.03
N SER A 617 -9.16 2.28 22.08
CA SER A 617 -8.02 2.32 21.17
C SER A 617 -6.72 2.63 21.94
N LEU A 618 -6.71 3.63 22.82
CA LEU A 618 -5.55 3.95 23.66
C LEU A 618 -5.21 2.86 24.69
N THR A 619 -6.23 2.21 25.25
CA THR A 619 -6.09 1.08 26.17
C THR A 619 -5.65 -0.16 25.41
N ALA A 620 -6.16 -0.41 24.21
CA ALA A 620 -5.74 -1.48 23.33
C ALA A 620 -4.30 -1.26 22.86
N MET A 621 -3.86 -0.02 22.62
CA MET A 621 -2.44 0.26 22.37
C MET A 621 -1.56 -0.12 23.55
N LYS A 622 -2.01 0.20 24.77
CA LYS A 622 -1.31 -0.17 26.02
C LYS A 622 -1.34 -1.68 26.27
N LEU A 623 -2.46 -2.34 25.99
CA LEU A 623 -2.64 -3.78 26.09
C LEU A 623 -1.84 -4.53 25.02
N ASP A 624 -1.77 -4.02 23.80
CA ASP A 624 -0.93 -4.51 22.70
C ASP A 624 0.53 -4.49 23.14
N GLN A 625 1.01 -3.35 23.66
CA GLN A 625 2.36 -3.26 24.21
C GLN A 625 2.60 -4.26 25.34
N ALA A 626 1.65 -4.41 26.27
CA ALA A 626 1.76 -5.38 27.36
C ALA A 626 1.78 -6.83 26.84
N ALA A 627 0.90 -7.18 25.90
CA ALA A 627 0.79 -8.51 25.31
C ALA A 627 2.04 -8.89 24.50
N ALA A 628 2.61 -7.95 23.75
CA ALA A 628 3.88 -8.15 23.05
C ALA A 628 5.03 -8.42 24.04
N LEU A 629 5.09 -7.67 25.15
CA LEU A 629 6.09 -7.90 26.20
C LEU A 629 5.93 -9.26 26.89
N GLU A 630 4.70 -9.73 27.09
CA GLU A 630 4.43 -11.08 27.60
C GLU A 630 4.83 -12.18 26.60
N HIS A 631 4.69 -11.91 25.29
CA HIS A 631 5.05 -12.86 24.25
C HIS A 631 6.56 -12.99 24.05
N PHE A 632 7.34 -11.95 24.36
CA PHE A 632 8.80 -12.02 24.33
C PHE A 632 9.32 -12.86 25.49
N ASN A 633 9.47 -14.17 25.24
CA ASN A 633 10.05 -15.11 26.18
C ASN A 633 11.20 -15.91 25.53
N PRO A 634 12.47 -15.59 25.82
CA PRO A 634 12.93 -14.61 26.81
C PRO A 634 12.66 -13.15 26.39
N ALA A 635 12.61 -12.25 27.37
CA ALA A 635 12.48 -10.82 27.12
C ALA A 635 13.67 -10.28 26.30
N PRO A 636 13.53 -9.18 25.55
CA PRO A 636 14.65 -8.59 24.82
C PRO A 636 15.79 -8.21 25.78
N GLU A 637 16.99 -8.67 25.47
CA GLU A 637 18.21 -8.44 26.26
C GLU A 637 19.12 -7.43 25.53
N THR A 638 19.96 -6.73 26.29
CA THR A 638 20.98 -5.85 25.71
C THR A 638 22.00 -6.68 24.92
N MET A 639 22.26 -6.25 23.69
CA MET A 639 23.28 -6.78 22.81
C MET A 639 24.40 -5.76 22.68
N SER A 640 25.63 -6.18 22.92
CA SER A 640 26.81 -5.32 22.75
C SER A 640 27.92 -6.08 22.03
N ASN A 641 28.80 -5.33 21.37
CA ASN A 641 30.04 -5.85 20.76
C ASN A 641 29.84 -6.96 19.72
N LYS A 642 28.75 -6.94 18.94
CA LYS A 642 28.65 -7.80 17.76
C LYS A 642 29.49 -7.24 16.63
N GLN A 643 30.31 -8.06 16.01
CA GLN A 643 31.30 -7.62 15.04
C GLN A 643 31.16 -8.40 13.74
N VAL A 644 31.25 -7.67 12.63
CA VAL A 644 31.28 -8.26 11.29
C VAL A 644 32.50 -7.72 10.56
N ASP A 645 33.40 -8.62 10.22
CA ASP A 645 34.64 -8.31 9.52
C ASP A 645 34.43 -8.41 8.01
N ILE A 646 34.59 -7.28 7.31
CA ILE A 646 34.45 -7.19 5.86
C ILE A 646 35.85 -7.16 5.24
N THR A 647 36.20 -8.26 4.57
CA THR A 647 37.46 -8.41 3.81
C THR A 647 37.24 -8.54 2.30
N ASP A 648 36.02 -8.26 1.82
CA ASP A 648 35.66 -8.36 0.41
C ASP A 648 36.54 -7.43 -0.46
N PRO A 649 37.21 -7.95 -1.51
CA PRO A 649 38.12 -7.17 -2.33
C PRO A 649 37.45 -5.97 -3.04
N ASP A 650 36.22 -6.13 -3.51
CA ASP A 650 35.49 -5.08 -4.25
C ASP A 650 35.10 -3.94 -3.29
N PHE A 651 34.60 -4.29 -2.11
CA PHE A 651 34.28 -3.36 -1.04
C PHE A 651 35.50 -2.53 -0.61
N LEU A 652 36.63 -3.19 -0.34
CA LEU A 652 37.86 -2.53 0.06
C LEU A 652 38.42 -1.67 -1.08
N ALA A 653 38.36 -2.13 -2.33
CA ALA A 653 38.79 -1.35 -3.49
C ALA A 653 37.98 -0.04 -3.64
N ALA A 654 36.66 -0.10 -3.42
CA ALA A 654 35.81 1.09 -3.43
C ALA A 654 36.21 2.09 -2.33
N LEU A 655 36.44 1.64 -1.10
CA LEU A 655 36.90 2.50 0.00
C LEU A 655 38.26 3.13 -0.27
N ARG A 656 39.24 2.37 -0.78
CA ARG A 656 40.56 2.90 -1.15
C ARG A 656 40.48 3.99 -2.21
N GLN A 657 39.48 3.92 -3.09
CA GLN A 657 39.17 4.95 -4.09
C GLN A 657 38.27 6.08 -3.56
N GLN A 658 38.00 6.10 -2.24
CA GLN A 658 37.08 7.05 -1.59
C GLN A 658 35.66 7.05 -2.18
N LYS A 659 35.25 5.92 -2.78
CA LYS A 659 33.88 5.70 -3.24
C LYS A 659 33.05 5.08 -2.11
N PRO A 660 31.72 5.30 -2.08
CA PRO A 660 30.85 4.55 -1.18
C PRO A 660 30.98 3.05 -1.44
N ALA A 661 31.25 2.28 -0.38
CA ALA A 661 31.35 0.82 -0.44
C ALA A 661 30.12 0.19 0.22
N THR A 662 29.50 -0.79 -0.43
CA THR A 662 28.23 -1.40 0.01
C THR A 662 28.44 -2.87 0.36
N TRP A 663 27.94 -3.29 1.51
CA TRP A 663 27.99 -4.67 1.99
C TRP A 663 26.59 -5.16 2.34
N ALA A 664 26.13 -6.25 1.73
CA ALA A 664 24.86 -6.87 2.06
C ALA A 664 25.07 -7.85 3.23
N MET A 665 24.40 -7.61 4.37
CA MET A 665 24.51 -8.49 5.52
C MET A 665 23.87 -9.86 5.24
N PRO A 666 24.61 -10.97 5.36
CA PRO A 666 24.06 -12.32 5.25
C PRO A 666 23.01 -12.60 6.34
N ALA A 667 22.03 -13.44 6.06
CA ALA A 667 21.00 -13.81 7.04
C ALA A 667 21.53 -14.76 8.13
N ASP A 668 22.61 -15.48 7.82
CA ASP A 668 23.28 -16.47 8.67
C ASP A 668 24.60 -15.97 9.26
N GLU A 669 24.79 -14.65 9.33
CA GLU A 669 25.97 -14.01 9.91
C GLU A 669 26.26 -14.58 11.32
N ALA A 670 27.47 -15.10 11.50
CA ALA A 670 27.83 -15.97 12.62
C ALA A 670 27.59 -15.29 13.98
N ASP A 671 27.89 -14.00 14.07
CA ASP A 671 27.77 -13.19 15.28
C ASP A 671 26.32 -12.97 15.72
N PHE A 672 25.36 -13.14 14.81
CA PHE A 672 23.92 -13.02 15.07
C PHE A 672 23.19 -14.36 15.13
N LEU A 673 23.88 -15.49 14.96
CA LEU A 673 23.27 -16.81 15.06
C LEU A 673 22.65 -17.04 16.44
N GLY A 674 21.43 -17.55 16.44
CA GLY A 674 20.64 -17.79 17.66
C GLY A 674 20.02 -16.53 18.27
N LEU A 675 20.09 -15.38 17.58
CA LEU A 675 19.36 -14.17 17.95
C LEU A 675 18.11 -13.98 17.08
N ASN A 676 17.01 -13.65 17.72
CA ASN A 676 15.77 -13.20 17.11
C ASN A 676 15.59 -11.70 17.38
N ARG A 677 14.81 -11.03 16.53
CA ARG A 677 14.35 -9.65 16.70
C ARG A 677 15.48 -8.68 17.13
N VAL A 678 16.45 -8.48 16.25
CA VAL A 678 17.62 -7.65 16.54
C VAL A 678 17.31 -6.17 16.23
N ARG A 679 17.47 -5.28 17.23
CA ARG A 679 17.26 -3.83 17.10
C ARG A 679 18.54 -3.09 17.45
N ILE A 680 19.14 -2.44 16.47
CA ILE A 680 20.38 -1.69 16.59
C ILE A 680 20.11 -0.30 17.13
N THR A 681 20.92 0.11 18.10
CA THR A 681 20.97 1.46 18.64
C THR A 681 22.22 2.20 18.19
N ALA A 682 23.33 1.49 18.00
CA ALA A 682 24.58 2.05 17.50
C ALA A 682 25.26 1.13 16.48
N VAL A 683 25.88 1.74 15.49
CA VAL A 683 26.71 1.08 14.48
C VAL A 683 27.98 1.89 14.28
N ARG A 684 29.13 1.21 14.34
CA ARG A 684 30.46 1.80 14.20
C ARG A 684 31.19 1.10 13.07
N ALA A 685 32.10 1.82 12.41
CA ALA A 685 32.90 1.27 11.31
C ALA A 685 34.38 1.61 11.53
N TRP A 686 35.17 0.59 11.86
CA TRP A 686 36.60 0.72 12.11
C TRP A 686 37.39 0.33 10.87
N LEU A 687 38.33 1.18 10.43
CA LEU A 687 39.11 0.97 9.20
C LEU A 687 40.53 0.48 9.53
N GLU A 688 40.78 -0.82 9.45
CA GLU A 688 42.08 -1.41 9.74
C GLU A 688 43.10 -1.02 8.68
N GLY A 689 44.15 -0.30 9.08
CA GLY A 689 45.23 0.18 8.21
C GLY A 689 45.02 1.59 7.64
N ALA A 690 43.94 2.30 7.99
CA ALA A 690 43.79 3.70 7.67
C ALA A 690 44.78 4.56 8.46
N ARG A 691 45.45 5.52 7.79
CA ARG A 691 46.48 6.36 8.42
C ARG A 691 46.11 7.85 8.33
N PRO A 692 45.59 8.44 9.41
CA PRO A 692 45.29 9.87 9.44
C PRO A 692 46.58 10.70 9.52
N GLN A 693 46.53 11.95 9.07
CA GLN A 693 47.66 12.87 9.18
C GLN A 693 47.70 13.50 10.59
N GLY A 694 48.57 12.99 11.46
CA GLY A 694 48.66 13.47 12.85
C GLY A 694 47.50 12.98 13.71
N GLN A 695 47.00 13.82 14.62
CA GLN A 695 45.83 13.52 15.48
C GLN A 695 44.49 13.92 14.83
N GLN A 696 44.43 13.92 13.50
CA GLN A 696 43.16 14.21 12.82
C GLN A 696 42.18 13.05 12.99
N LYS A 697 40.91 13.41 13.18
CA LYS A 697 39.81 12.45 13.19
C LYS A 697 39.57 11.85 11.82
N ILE A 698 39.08 10.62 11.82
CA ILE A 698 38.51 9.92 10.69
C ILE A 698 36.99 10.08 10.77
N SER A 699 36.39 10.67 9.74
CA SER A 699 34.95 10.95 9.65
C SER A 699 34.29 10.08 8.59
N LEU A 700 33.33 9.25 9.00
CA LEU A 700 32.61 8.31 8.14
C LEU A 700 31.11 8.64 8.09
N SER A 701 30.47 8.31 6.97
CA SER A 701 29.02 8.22 6.86
C SER A 701 28.64 6.74 6.68
N ILE A 702 27.88 6.22 7.64
CA ILE A 702 27.30 4.88 7.62
C ILE A 702 25.84 5.02 7.20
N ARG A 703 25.42 4.25 6.19
CA ARG A 703 24.04 4.27 5.69
C ARG A 703 23.49 2.87 5.49
N THR A 704 22.17 2.74 5.53
CA THR A 704 21.50 1.50 5.11
C THR A 704 20.77 1.68 3.78
N SER A 705 20.27 0.60 3.16
CA SER A 705 19.43 0.70 1.95
C SER A 705 17.98 1.08 2.24
N GLY A 706 17.54 1.02 3.49
CA GLY A 706 16.12 1.19 3.86
C GLY A 706 15.29 -0.08 3.68
N SER A 707 15.89 -1.20 3.24
CA SER A 707 15.29 -2.53 3.22
C SER A 707 15.88 -3.38 4.34
N TYR A 708 15.03 -3.97 5.16
CA TYR A 708 15.39 -4.60 6.42
C TYR A 708 14.79 -5.99 6.51
N ARG A 709 15.57 -6.96 6.97
CA ARG A 709 15.10 -8.32 7.27
C ARG A 709 15.20 -8.59 8.76
N ASP A 710 14.31 -9.41 9.27
CA ASP A 710 14.35 -9.83 10.66
C ASP A 710 13.68 -11.19 10.84
N GLN A 711 13.85 -11.77 12.02
CA GLN A 711 13.29 -13.08 12.34
C GLN A 711 12.77 -13.16 13.78
N LEU A 712 11.69 -13.91 13.97
CA LEU A 712 11.19 -14.30 15.29
C LEU A 712 10.63 -15.71 15.21
N ASP A 713 11.10 -16.61 16.08
CA ASP A 713 10.63 -17.99 16.22
C ASP A 713 10.61 -18.81 14.91
N GLY A 714 11.58 -18.55 14.03
CA GLY A 714 11.71 -19.23 12.74
C GLY A 714 10.89 -18.61 11.61
N SER A 715 10.07 -17.59 11.90
CA SER A 715 9.37 -16.79 10.89
C SER A 715 10.26 -15.63 10.43
N GLY A 716 10.43 -15.49 9.12
CA GLY A 716 11.14 -14.37 8.50
C GLY A 716 10.20 -13.21 8.21
N TYR A 717 10.69 -11.99 8.43
CA TYR A 717 9.96 -10.75 8.19
C TYR A 717 10.78 -9.83 7.29
N GLN A 718 10.09 -9.11 6.40
CA GLN A 718 10.68 -8.08 5.54
C GLN A 718 10.01 -6.73 5.81
N PHE A 719 10.84 -5.70 5.93
CA PHE A 719 10.42 -4.34 6.22
C PHE A 719 11.14 -3.35 5.31
N THR A 720 10.46 -2.23 5.08
CA THR A 720 11.05 -1.08 4.39
C THR A 720 10.86 0.16 5.26
N SER A 721 11.87 1.01 5.36
CA SER A 721 11.80 2.28 6.09
C SER A 721 12.82 3.26 5.51
N ALA A 722 12.92 4.45 6.11
CA ALA A 722 13.94 5.41 5.74
C ALA A 722 15.36 4.77 5.85
N PRO A 723 16.22 4.97 4.84
CA PRO A 723 17.65 4.67 4.97
C PRO A 723 18.21 5.34 6.22
N LEU A 724 18.82 4.55 7.09
CA LEU A 724 19.57 5.09 8.22
C LEU A 724 20.74 5.91 7.65
N LYS A 725 21.04 7.05 8.28
CA LYS A 725 22.28 7.78 8.06
C LYS A 725 22.88 8.16 9.40
N ARG A 726 24.05 7.60 9.73
CA ARG A 726 24.81 7.94 10.94
C ARG A 726 26.18 8.46 10.58
N PRO A 727 26.59 9.63 11.11
CA PRO A 727 28.00 9.98 11.15
C PRO A 727 28.70 9.12 12.20
N PHE A 728 29.93 8.71 11.93
CA PHE A 728 30.81 8.08 12.90
C PHE A 728 32.18 8.72 12.81
N GLU A 729 32.69 9.23 13.92
CA GLU A 729 33.98 9.91 13.97
C GLU A 729 34.85 9.35 15.09
N TYR A 730 36.11 9.09 14.79
CA TYR A 730 37.10 8.62 15.76
C TYR A 730 38.48 9.13 15.40
N HIS A 731 39.38 9.24 16.36
CA HIS A 731 40.80 9.45 16.11
C HIS A 731 41.62 8.23 16.51
N VAL A 732 42.84 8.16 15.98
CA VAL A 732 43.77 7.04 16.22
C VAL A 732 45.01 7.56 16.95
N GLU A 733 45.41 6.89 18.01
CA GLU A 733 46.64 7.19 18.76
C GLU A 733 47.62 6.01 18.75
N ALA A 734 48.89 6.31 19.02
CA ALA A 734 49.94 5.31 19.10
C ALA A 734 49.79 4.42 20.35
N PRO A 735 50.26 3.15 20.31
CA PRO A 735 50.15 2.20 21.42
C PRO A 735 50.74 2.66 22.77
N ALA A 736 51.62 3.67 22.75
CA ALA A 736 52.28 4.23 23.93
C ALA A 736 51.50 5.36 24.63
N SER A 737 50.29 5.69 24.15
CA SER A 737 49.47 6.70 24.81
C SER A 737 49.05 6.20 26.20
N HIS A 738 49.19 7.05 27.21
CA HIS A 738 48.85 6.72 28.60
C HIS A 738 47.33 6.88 28.87
N GLN A 739 46.50 6.94 27.83
CA GLN A 739 45.06 7.07 27.99
C GLN A 739 44.46 5.70 28.37
N PRO A 740 43.85 5.58 29.56
CA PRO A 740 43.17 4.35 29.94
C PRO A 740 41.87 4.19 29.13
N ASN A 741 41.59 2.96 28.68
CA ASN A 741 40.34 2.53 28.02
C ASN A 741 40.11 3.07 26.59
N PRO A 742 40.82 2.56 25.57
CA PRO A 742 40.47 2.83 24.19
C PRO A 742 39.11 2.19 23.83
N ASP A 743 38.38 2.82 22.91
CA ASP A 743 37.11 2.28 22.37
C ASP A 743 37.36 1.15 21.35
N TRP A 744 38.52 1.17 20.70
CA TRP A 744 38.96 0.14 19.75
C TRP A 744 40.47 -0.10 19.83
N GLN A 745 40.89 -1.34 19.58
CA GLN A 745 42.30 -1.70 19.44
C GLN A 745 42.52 -2.32 18.06
N PHE A 746 43.33 -1.66 17.24
CA PHE A 746 43.66 -2.11 15.90
C PHE A 746 44.70 -3.22 15.91
N ALA A 747 44.78 -4.01 14.84
CA ALA A 747 45.69 -5.14 14.73
C ALA A 747 47.18 -4.74 14.75
N ASP A 748 47.50 -3.50 14.37
CA ASP A 748 48.86 -2.93 14.42
C ASP A 748 49.24 -2.38 15.81
N GLY A 749 48.32 -2.51 16.79
CA GLY A 749 48.49 -2.07 18.17
C GLY A 749 48.10 -0.61 18.41
N THR A 750 47.71 0.16 17.39
CA THR A 750 47.18 1.51 17.57
C THR A 750 45.81 1.48 18.26
N LEU A 751 45.43 2.61 18.86
CA LEU A 751 44.26 2.73 19.72
C LEU A 751 43.26 3.72 19.10
N GLY A 752 41.99 3.32 18.97
CA GLY A 752 40.90 4.14 18.48
C GLY A 752 40.08 4.74 19.61
N PHE A 753 39.72 6.01 19.47
CA PHE A 753 38.90 6.75 20.43
C PHE A 753 37.77 7.46 19.69
N ILE A 754 36.53 7.25 20.15
CA ILE A 754 35.34 7.77 19.50
C ILE A 754 35.17 9.25 19.83
N GLU A 755 35.01 10.08 18.79
CA GLU A 755 34.62 11.49 18.94
C GLU A 755 33.11 11.68 18.74
N LEU A 756 32.49 10.87 17.86
CA LEU A 756 31.06 10.87 17.59
C LEU A 756 30.57 9.44 17.32
N ASP A 757 29.81 8.90 18.27
CA ASP A 757 29.49 7.46 18.34
C ASP A 757 28.35 7.01 17.41
N GLY A 758 27.76 7.92 16.63
CA GLY A 758 26.61 7.59 15.77
C GLY A 758 25.37 7.07 16.52
N ASN A 759 25.38 7.09 17.86
CA ASN A 759 24.27 6.69 18.71
C ASN A 759 23.22 7.81 18.77
N VAL A 760 21.96 7.42 18.90
CA VAL A 760 20.88 8.38 19.16
C VAL A 760 20.91 8.72 20.65
N ASP A 761 20.87 10.01 20.98
CA ASP A 761 20.83 10.44 22.38
C ASP A 761 19.67 9.75 23.11
N ARG A 762 19.93 9.30 24.35
CA ARG A 762 18.99 8.55 25.17
C ARG A 762 17.68 9.31 25.39
N GLU A 763 17.72 10.64 25.41
CA GLU A 763 16.54 11.50 25.56
C GLU A 763 15.54 11.30 24.42
N VAL A 764 16.01 11.07 23.19
CA VAL A 764 15.17 11.00 21.99
C VAL A 764 15.17 9.63 21.31
N GLN A 765 15.97 8.68 21.81
CA GLN A 765 16.08 7.32 21.28
C GLN A 765 14.73 6.60 21.17
N TYR A 766 13.81 6.88 22.08
CA TYR A 766 12.45 6.31 22.07
C TYR A 766 11.62 6.75 20.87
N ALA A 767 11.98 7.84 20.20
CA ALA A 767 11.19 8.48 19.15
C ALA A 767 11.55 8.01 17.73
N TYR A 768 12.71 7.37 17.56
CA TYR A 768 13.24 7.02 16.24
C TYR A 768 13.24 5.50 15.99
N PHE A 769 13.00 5.15 14.73
CA PHE A 769 13.16 3.78 14.23
C PHE A 769 14.55 3.19 14.55
N GLN A 770 14.55 1.97 15.08
CA GLN A 770 15.76 1.19 15.38
C GLN A 770 15.92 0.09 14.32
N PRO A 771 16.93 0.16 13.44
CA PRO A 771 17.09 -0.81 12.36
C PRO A 771 17.56 -2.17 12.85
N THR A 772 17.50 -3.16 11.98
CA THR A 772 18.08 -4.50 12.14
C THR A 772 19.43 -4.57 11.39
N PRO A 773 20.40 -5.40 11.81
CA PRO A 773 21.67 -5.58 11.11
C PRO A 773 21.50 -6.17 9.71
N PHE A 774 20.42 -6.91 9.47
CA PHE A 774 20.16 -7.64 8.23
C PHE A 774 19.60 -6.71 7.15
N THR A 775 20.47 -5.83 6.67
CA THR A 775 20.26 -4.83 5.62
C THR A 775 21.53 -4.73 4.79
N GLU A 776 21.51 -3.95 3.73
CA GLU A 776 22.73 -3.46 3.11
C GLU A 776 23.29 -2.28 3.90
N TRP A 777 24.60 -2.27 4.13
CA TRP A 777 25.36 -1.23 4.79
C TRP A 777 26.27 -0.54 3.78
N THR A 778 26.13 0.77 3.63
CA THR A 778 27.03 1.61 2.84
C THR A 778 27.94 2.40 3.75
N ILE A 779 29.25 2.22 3.59
CA ILE A 779 30.29 2.99 4.29
C ILE A 779 30.93 3.96 3.30
N GLN A 780 30.97 5.23 3.68
CA GLN A 780 31.60 6.29 2.91
C GLN A 780 32.56 7.06 3.80
N VAL A 781 33.82 7.15 3.38
CA VAL A 781 34.78 8.09 3.96
C VAL A 781 34.41 9.50 3.50
N ASN A 782 34.15 10.42 4.44
CA ASN A 782 33.76 11.78 4.08
C ASN A 782 34.92 12.49 3.36
N PRO A 783 34.68 13.29 2.31
CA PRO A 783 35.75 13.97 1.58
C PRO A 783 36.39 15.09 2.42
N ALA A 784 37.45 15.70 1.90
CA ALA A 784 38.00 16.92 2.46
C ALA A 784 36.91 18.01 2.60
N PRO A 785 36.95 18.86 3.65
CA PRO A 785 38.03 18.97 4.64
C PRO A 785 37.97 17.95 5.79
N ALA A 786 36.91 17.13 5.90
CA ALA A 786 36.68 16.27 7.06
C ALA A 786 37.75 15.17 7.26
N ASN A 787 38.36 14.69 6.17
CA ASN A 787 39.45 13.69 6.18
C ASN A 787 40.67 14.14 5.35
N ALA A 788 41.04 15.42 5.42
CA ALA A 788 42.13 15.95 4.61
C ALA A 788 43.48 15.26 4.94
N GLY A 789 44.05 14.51 4.00
CA GLY A 789 45.34 13.82 4.20
C GLY A 789 45.24 12.40 4.79
N LEU A 790 44.02 11.83 4.89
CA LEU A 790 43.81 10.43 5.27
C LEU A 790 44.30 9.47 4.17
N ASP A 791 45.28 8.62 4.49
CA ASP A 791 45.76 7.56 3.61
C ASP A 791 44.97 6.28 3.84
N LEU A 792 44.26 5.83 2.79
CA LEU A 792 43.47 4.60 2.78
C LEU A 792 44.16 3.44 2.04
N SER A 793 45.35 3.65 1.46
CA SER A 793 45.99 2.66 0.58
C SER A 793 46.26 1.32 1.25
N GLN A 794 46.45 1.32 2.57
CA GLN A 794 46.73 0.15 3.40
C GLN A 794 45.47 -0.42 4.10
N VAL A 795 44.28 0.13 3.83
CA VAL A 795 43.04 -0.40 4.42
C VAL A 795 42.88 -1.86 3.98
N SER A 796 42.83 -2.78 4.93
CA SER A 796 42.84 -4.24 4.67
C SER A 796 41.59 -4.96 5.18
N LYS A 797 40.86 -4.32 6.10
CA LYS A 797 39.62 -4.84 6.70
C LYS A 797 38.76 -3.67 7.18
N VAL A 798 37.45 -3.84 7.14
CA VAL A 798 36.52 -2.97 7.85
C VAL A 798 35.75 -3.80 8.85
N THR A 799 35.77 -3.39 10.12
CA THR A 799 34.96 -4.05 11.15
C THR A 799 33.74 -3.20 11.45
N LEU A 800 32.55 -3.75 11.18
CA LEU A 800 31.30 -3.17 11.64
C LEU A 800 31.02 -3.68 13.05
N GLN A 801 30.85 -2.76 14.00
CA GLN A 801 30.49 -3.08 15.38
C GLN A 801 29.06 -2.60 15.66
N PHE A 802 28.24 -3.48 16.21
CA PHE A 802 26.83 -3.24 16.50
C PHE A 802 26.53 -3.35 18.00
N GLU A 803 25.68 -2.44 18.45
CA GLU A 803 25.06 -2.46 19.77
C GLU A 803 23.55 -2.28 19.65
N GLY A 804 22.80 -2.83 20.61
CA GLY A 804 21.34 -2.76 20.59
C GLY A 804 20.66 -3.72 21.55
N SER A 805 19.58 -4.33 21.08
CA SER A 805 18.84 -5.37 21.79
C SER A 805 18.49 -6.53 20.88
N ALA A 806 18.36 -7.72 21.44
CA ALA A 806 17.93 -8.92 20.74
C ALA A 806 17.22 -9.89 21.68
N ILE A 807 16.47 -10.85 21.15
CA ILE A 807 15.90 -11.96 21.88
C ILE A 807 16.77 -13.19 21.64
N GLY A 808 17.37 -13.75 22.69
CA GLY A 808 18.16 -14.98 22.56
C GLY A 808 17.26 -16.21 22.38
N THR A 809 17.65 -17.15 21.52
CA THR A 809 16.97 -18.45 21.41
C THR A 809 17.54 -19.46 22.42
N VAL A 810 16.65 -20.15 23.14
CA VAL A 810 17.03 -21.17 24.13
C VAL A 810 17.54 -22.46 23.46
N VAL A 811 17.36 -22.62 22.15
CA VAL A 811 17.55 -23.89 21.43
C VAL A 811 19.02 -24.29 21.21
N LEU A 812 19.99 -23.36 21.30
CA LEU A 812 21.41 -23.67 21.00
C LEU A 812 22.36 -23.83 22.20
N ARG A 813 21.98 -23.45 23.43
CA ARG A 813 22.90 -23.62 24.58
C ARG A 813 23.13 -25.08 24.98
N ARG A 814 22.22 -26.01 24.67
CA ARG A 814 22.42 -27.45 24.93
C ARG A 814 23.39 -28.11 23.94
N ALA A 815 23.48 -27.64 22.69
CA ALA A 815 24.40 -28.21 21.70
C ALA A 815 25.86 -27.81 21.98
N GLN A 816 26.11 -26.57 22.42
CA GLN A 816 27.46 -26.11 22.79
C GLN A 816 27.93 -26.61 24.16
N GLN A 817 27.03 -26.91 25.10
CA GLN A 817 27.40 -27.53 26.38
C GLN A 817 27.59 -29.06 26.30
N ALA A 818 27.08 -29.72 25.26
CA ALA A 818 27.27 -31.17 25.05
C ALA A 818 28.58 -31.52 24.32
N ALA A 819 29.14 -30.59 23.54
CA ALA A 819 30.38 -30.82 22.76
C ALA A 819 31.63 -31.14 23.62
N PRO A 820 31.88 -30.51 24.80
CA PRO A 820 33.05 -30.85 25.61
C PRO A 820 32.90 -32.17 26.37
N ALA A 821 31.66 -32.64 26.60
CA ALA A 821 31.39 -33.88 27.35
C ALA A 821 31.51 -35.14 26.48
N ALA A 822 31.17 -35.05 25.19
CA ALA A 822 31.32 -36.16 24.25
C ALA A 822 32.79 -36.47 23.91
N LEU A 823 33.63 -35.43 23.77
CA LEU A 823 35.07 -35.57 23.51
C LEU A 823 35.87 -36.13 24.71
N ALA A 824 35.39 -35.96 25.93
CA ALA A 824 36.01 -36.55 27.12
C ALA A 824 35.65 -38.04 27.32
N ALA A 825 34.49 -38.47 26.83
CA ALA A 825 34.05 -39.87 26.92
C ALA A 825 34.72 -40.77 25.87
N GLU A 826 35.06 -40.25 24.69
CA GLU A 826 35.79 -41.01 23.66
C GLU A 826 37.30 -41.12 23.93
N ALA A 827 37.87 -40.27 24.79
CA ALA A 827 39.26 -40.38 25.23
C ALA A 827 39.46 -41.35 26.41
N SER A 828 38.38 -41.92 26.95
CA SER A 828 38.39 -42.83 28.11
C SER A 828 37.69 -44.18 27.88
N ALA A 829 37.40 -44.53 26.62
CA ALA A 829 36.83 -45.82 26.20
C ALA A 829 37.84 -46.66 25.39
#